data_AF-A0A099LDP1-F1
#
_entry.id   AF-A0A099LDP1-F1
#
_cell.length_a   1.000
_cell.length_b   1.000
_cell.length_c   1.000
_cell.angle_alpha   90.00
_cell.angle_beta   90.00
_cell.angle_gamma   90.00
#
_symmetry.space_group_name_H-M   'P 1'
#
loop_
_entity.id
_entity.type
_entity.pdbx_description
1 polymer ?
#
loop_
_entity_poly.entity_id
_entity_poly.type
_entity_poly.pdbx_seq_one_letter_code
_entity_poly.pdbx_strand_id
1 'polypeptide(L)'
;MKKTLAFALSCSLLLSACDDNTVQPDSPVVAPSTVLSQSAIDDFANTLALKYQLATNIADEQCDKERADGNCFLVNLQFTAQHDFSAKDWAIYYSQINPVQSVDSDYFSIEHINGDLHKITPTDKFPGFKSGQDYTLPYRVDFWSLSETDALPNYIFAVNGFNAVVIKSTEAQMDSETGLEISAFVEDYSSVEKHFKRSATDQTQWATAEVLFDRNLTLKQAEQSLSNALIPSAKSLEVNNQQARIDLHSGVRFSFDNVAKASLQGAIDRLKFIGISETEQGVDVRLSVDVQLSGNLGSYQLISNEQGINISANNEAGLFYGLQSIAALVSLDDLSIAQLSIDDEPHYPFRGMMVDVARNFHSKQFILDLIEQMAAYKLNKLHLHLGDDEGWRLEIDGLPELTDISSKRCFDLTEQTCLLPQLGAGVNASSSVNGFYSKADYKEILQYASARHIQVIPSLDMPGHSRSSIVAMKARYKKLMAAGDEQGAKQYLLHDENDKTVYSSVQYYNDNTINACMESSYDFIGKVMDEVKAMHANAGQPLTRYHIGADETAGAWVESPICKAFIANNKLGISKAEQLGSYFVERVAKILSDRDIETAGWNDGMMHTNPNNMPATVQANAWSLIQWQGHKEAHKLANQNWQIVVSNPDVTYFDFPYEADPKEHGYYWAARHSNTEKLFQFMPDNLPAHAEFWLDREDKPYATDDTEAVNEHGELERSTLTAGKTFIGVQGQLWSENTRNDDLAEYKIFPRLFALAERAWHKPQWAVPYNYAGQKYDQSSASFTNDKRELRDQQWADFANTMSNKELAKLDKADIFYRIPTVGGKIIDGKLHINSAYPNLHLEYMEQGKTWKTWTNSVEVTGKVAIRARSTDRQRAGRSLFLNE
;
A
#
# COMPACT_ATOMS: atom_id res chain seq x y z
N MET A 1 21.63 44.91 21.83
CA MET A 1 20.70 45.94 22.38
C MET A 1 19.68 45.19 23.23
N LYS A 2 19.87 44.95 24.54
CA LYS A 2 19.65 45.80 25.73
C LYS A 2 18.26 46.44 25.86
N LYS A 3 17.47 45.90 26.81
CA LYS A 3 16.52 46.50 27.81
C LYS A 3 15.48 45.40 28.14
N THR A 4 15.43 44.67 29.26
CA THR A 4 15.60 44.85 30.72
C THR A 4 14.52 45.67 31.46
N LEU A 5 13.84 44.99 32.41
CA LEU A 5 13.17 45.42 33.67
C LEU A 5 11.88 46.26 33.57
N ALA A 6 10.90 46.24 34.50
CA ALA A 6 10.91 45.94 35.95
C ALA A 6 9.51 45.59 36.51
N PHE A 7 9.54 44.87 37.63
CA PHE A 7 8.51 44.61 38.63
C PHE A 7 8.05 45.89 39.36
N ALA A 8 6.81 45.91 39.88
CA ALA A 8 6.40 46.82 40.96
C ALA A 8 5.50 46.08 41.97
N LEU A 9 6.07 45.85 43.17
CA LEU A 9 5.38 45.53 44.42
C LEU A 9 4.77 46.82 44.99
N SER A 10 3.55 46.76 45.51
CA SER A 10 3.04 47.77 46.45
C SER A 10 2.48 47.08 47.69
N CYS A 11 3.19 47.26 48.79
CA CYS A 11 2.85 46.87 50.15
C CYS A 11 2.15 48.06 50.83
N SER A 12 1.06 47.84 51.55
CA SER A 12 0.45 48.83 52.45
C SER A 12 0.00 48.12 53.73
N LEU A 13 0.40 48.67 54.87
CA LEU A 13 0.32 48.11 56.21
C LEU A 13 -0.53 49.03 57.10
N LEU A 14 -1.22 48.41 58.06
CA LEU A 14 -1.75 48.92 59.36
C LEU A 14 -3.16 49.54 59.38
N LEU A 15 -4.08 48.90 60.11
CA LEU A 15 -4.32 49.20 61.54
C LEU A 15 -5.21 48.13 62.21
N SER A 16 -4.88 47.86 63.47
CA SER A 16 -5.46 46.91 64.41
C SER A 16 -6.72 47.44 65.10
N ALA A 17 -7.72 46.57 65.31
CA ALA A 17 -8.68 46.66 66.40
C ALA A 17 -9.00 45.25 66.90
N CYS A 18 -8.81 45.01 68.20
CA CYS A 18 -9.24 43.82 68.91
C CYS A 18 -10.75 43.89 69.15
N ASP A 19 -11.46 42.76 69.03
CA ASP A 19 -12.54 42.42 69.96
C ASP A 19 -12.87 40.92 69.92
N ASP A 20 -13.49 40.50 71.02
CA ASP A 20 -13.49 39.17 71.62
C ASP A 20 -14.19 38.02 70.86
N ASN A 21 -13.56 36.85 71.02
CA ASN A 21 -14.13 35.49 71.17
C ASN A 21 -15.66 35.32 71.02
N THR A 22 -16.06 34.69 69.91
CA THR A 22 -17.10 33.63 69.94
C THR A 22 -16.80 32.58 68.88
N VAL A 23 -16.68 31.33 69.31
CA VAL A 23 -16.51 30.13 68.48
C VAL A 23 -17.78 29.90 67.65
N GLN A 24 -17.67 29.99 66.33
CA GLN A 24 -18.62 29.39 65.38
C GLN A 24 -17.96 28.15 64.74
N PRO A 25 -18.71 27.04 64.58
CA PRO A 25 -18.17 25.84 63.94
C PRO A 25 -17.88 26.14 62.46
N ASP A 26 -16.70 25.71 62.00
CA ASP A 26 -16.28 25.75 60.61
C ASP A 26 -17.41 25.24 59.71
N SER A 27 -17.92 26.15 58.88
CA SER A 27 -18.68 25.75 57.70
C SER A 27 -17.72 24.91 56.84
N PRO A 28 -18.13 23.73 56.35
CA PRO A 28 -17.25 22.94 55.50
C PRO A 28 -16.90 23.80 54.30
N VAL A 29 -15.59 23.99 54.07
CA VAL A 29 -15.08 24.50 52.80
C VAL A 29 -15.56 23.51 51.75
N VAL A 30 -16.62 23.89 51.05
CA VAL A 30 -17.08 23.19 49.86
C VAL A 30 -15.90 23.26 48.89
N ALA A 31 -15.22 22.13 48.70
CA ALA A 31 -14.26 21.98 47.61
C ALA A 31 -14.95 22.49 46.34
N PRO A 32 -14.33 23.38 45.55
CA PRO A 32 -14.97 23.88 44.34
C PRO A 32 -15.34 22.67 43.50
N SER A 33 -16.63 22.47 43.26
CA SER A 33 -17.10 21.55 42.24
C SER A 33 -16.39 21.95 40.97
N THR A 34 -15.43 21.14 40.51
CA THR A 34 -14.71 21.38 39.27
C THR A 34 -15.74 21.38 38.16
N VAL A 35 -16.15 22.57 37.72
CA VAL A 35 -16.96 22.72 36.52
C VAL A 35 -16.08 22.23 35.38
N LEU A 36 -16.49 21.14 34.76
CA LEU A 36 -15.81 20.59 33.60
C LEU A 36 -15.76 21.67 32.51
N SER A 37 -14.58 21.89 31.93
CA SER A 37 -14.35 22.89 30.88
C SER A 37 -13.53 22.26 29.76
N GLN A 38 -13.57 22.85 28.56
CA GLN A 38 -12.77 22.37 27.44
C GLN A 38 -11.27 22.35 27.78
N SER A 39 -10.75 23.40 28.43
CA SER A 39 -9.35 23.45 28.86
C SER A 39 -8.97 22.29 29.77
N ALA A 40 -9.86 21.88 30.69
CA ALA A 40 -9.58 20.75 31.57
C ALA A 40 -9.58 19.40 30.82
N ILE A 41 -10.38 19.28 29.76
CA ILE A 41 -10.40 18.11 28.86
C ILE A 41 -9.13 18.08 28.02
N ASP A 42 -8.73 19.21 27.46
CA ASP A 42 -7.51 19.36 26.68
C ASP A 42 -6.28 19.01 27.54
N ASP A 43 -6.19 19.56 28.75
CA ASP A 43 -5.10 19.27 29.70
C ASP A 43 -5.08 17.79 30.10
N PHE A 44 -6.24 17.17 30.30
CA PHE A 44 -6.33 15.75 30.60
C PHE A 44 -5.87 14.89 29.41
N ALA A 45 -6.37 15.13 28.20
CA ALA A 45 -5.98 14.38 27.00
C ALA A 45 -4.49 14.58 26.65
N ASN A 46 -3.91 15.75 26.96
CA ASN A 46 -2.49 16.04 26.77
C ASN A 46 -1.58 15.30 27.76
N THR A 47 -2.10 14.88 28.91
CA THR A 47 -1.31 14.29 30.00
C THR A 47 -1.67 12.84 30.32
N LEU A 48 -2.78 12.33 29.80
CA LEU A 48 -3.15 10.92 29.88
C LEU A 48 -2.16 10.09 29.07
N ALA A 49 -1.43 9.21 29.75
CA ALA A 49 -0.53 8.25 29.12
C ALA A 49 -1.27 6.95 28.84
N LEU A 50 -1.24 6.52 27.58
CA LEU A 50 -1.67 5.19 27.14
C LEU A 50 -0.45 4.33 26.84
N LYS A 51 -0.53 3.06 27.19
CA LYS A 51 0.42 2.03 26.77
C LYS A 51 -0.34 0.83 26.23
N TYR A 52 -0.10 0.49 24.96
CA TYR A 52 -0.63 -0.70 24.31
C TYR A 52 0.38 -1.84 24.45
N GLN A 53 0.00 -2.91 25.12
CA GLN A 53 0.81 -4.11 25.23
C GLN A 53 0.08 -5.29 24.57
N LEU A 54 0.68 -5.87 23.53
CA LEU A 54 0.30 -7.21 23.09
C LEU A 54 0.76 -8.20 24.17
N ALA A 55 -0.18 -8.87 24.83
CA ALA A 55 0.15 -9.85 25.86
C ALA A 55 0.49 -11.22 25.23
N THR A 56 -0.26 -11.63 24.22
CA THR A 56 -0.06 -12.89 23.49
C THR A 56 -0.95 -12.96 22.23
N ASN A 57 -0.42 -13.52 21.14
CA ASN A 57 -1.15 -13.98 19.95
C ASN A 57 -1.64 -15.44 20.08
N ILE A 58 -1.21 -16.13 21.13
CA ILE A 58 -1.63 -17.51 21.38
C ILE A 58 -3.02 -17.51 21.99
N ALA A 59 -3.98 -18.04 21.22
CA ALA A 59 -5.36 -18.20 21.65
C ALA A 59 -5.48 -19.01 22.94
N ASP A 60 -6.36 -18.56 23.84
CA ASP A 60 -6.67 -19.24 25.10
C ASP A 60 -8.14 -19.69 25.16
N GLU A 61 -8.55 -20.28 26.29
CA GLU A 61 -9.92 -20.81 26.45
C GLU A 61 -11.01 -19.74 26.41
N GLN A 62 -10.64 -18.45 26.50
CA GLN A 62 -11.56 -17.32 26.48
C GLN A 62 -11.70 -16.70 25.08
N CYS A 63 -10.92 -17.14 24.09
CA CYS A 63 -11.19 -16.84 22.69
C CYS A 63 -12.50 -17.49 22.23
N ASP A 64 -13.28 -16.77 21.43
CA ASP A 64 -14.52 -17.29 20.86
C ASP A 64 -14.23 -18.32 19.76
N LYS A 65 -14.68 -19.57 19.95
CA LYS A 65 -14.45 -20.68 19.02
C LYS A 65 -15.25 -20.59 17.73
N GLU A 66 -16.29 -19.76 17.70
CA GLU A 66 -17.16 -19.59 16.52
C GLU A 66 -16.70 -18.41 15.64
N ARG A 67 -15.74 -17.60 16.12
CA ARG A 67 -15.16 -16.44 15.42
C ARG A 67 -13.71 -16.68 15.07
N ALA A 68 -13.26 -16.16 13.92
CA ALA A 68 -11.85 -16.17 13.51
C ALA A 68 -11.16 -17.55 13.63
N ASP A 69 -11.89 -18.64 13.39
CA ASP A 69 -11.46 -20.04 13.58
C ASP A 69 -10.94 -20.35 15.01
N GLY A 70 -11.47 -19.66 16.02
CA GLY A 70 -11.02 -19.78 17.41
C GLY A 70 -9.73 -19.02 17.73
N ASN A 71 -9.19 -18.25 16.78
CA ASN A 71 -7.98 -17.46 16.99
C ASN A 71 -8.32 -16.08 17.53
N CYS A 72 -7.60 -15.66 18.56
CA CYS A 72 -7.66 -14.31 19.07
C CYS A 72 -6.35 -13.93 19.75
N PHE A 73 -6.07 -12.63 19.84
CA PHE A 73 -4.95 -12.11 20.62
C PHE A 73 -5.43 -11.26 21.80
N LEU A 74 -4.65 -11.27 22.88
CA LEU A 74 -4.93 -10.54 24.11
C LEU A 74 -4.11 -9.25 24.14
N VAL A 75 -4.78 -8.13 24.32
CA VAL A 75 -4.18 -6.81 24.54
C VAL A 75 -4.39 -6.38 25.98
N ASN A 76 -3.36 -5.80 26.59
CA ASN A 76 -3.47 -5.02 27.82
C ASN A 76 -3.28 -3.55 27.47
N LEU A 77 -4.37 -2.78 27.44
CA LEU A 77 -4.31 -1.32 27.26
C LEU A 77 -4.28 -0.66 28.64
N GLN A 78 -3.17 -0.02 28.97
CA GLN A 78 -2.97 0.65 30.25
C GLN A 78 -3.20 2.16 30.11
N PHE A 79 -3.88 2.75 31.09
CA PHE A 79 -4.12 4.18 31.21
C PHE A 79 -3.49 4.70 32.51
N THR A 80 -2.70 5.77 32.42
CA THR A 80 -2.09 6.44 33.56
C THR A 80 -2.36 7.94 33.45
N ALA A 81 -3.19 8.47 34.34
CA ALA A 81 -3.52 9.89 34.37
C ALA A 81 -2.56 10.68 35.28
N GLN A 82 -2.12 11.87 34.85
CA GLN A 82 -1.32 12.76 35.70
C GLN A 82 -2.17 13.60 36.67
N HIS A 83 -3.48 13.64 36.45
CA HIS A 83 -4.43 14.40 37.24
C HIS A 83 -5.70 13.58 37.48
N ASP A 84 -6.38 13.85 38.59
CA ASP A 84 -7.69 13.27 38.86
C ASP A 84 -8.71 13.74 37.79
N PHE A 85 -9.48 12.81 37.24
CA PHE A 85 -10.56 13.12 36.30
C PHE A 85 -11.80 12.29 36.65
N SER A 86 -12.80 12.96 37.23
CA SER A 86 -13.95 12.33 37.87
C SER A 86 -15.22 12.30 37.02
N ALA A 87 -15.23 12.95 35.84
CA ALA A 87 -16.36 12.84 34.92
C ALA A 87 -16.50 11.38 34.45
N LYS A 88 -17.75 10.94 34.24
CA LYS A 88 -18.08 9.59 33.76
C LYS A 88 -18.69 9.58 32.35
N ASP A 89 -19.17 10.72 31.87
CA ASP A 89 -19.81 10.85 30.55
C ASP A 89 -18.77 11.14 29.45
N TRP A 90 -17.76 10.27 29.36
CA TRP A 90 -16.70 10.33 28.37
C TRP A 90 -16.54 8.99 27.64
N ALA A 91 -15.95 9.05 26.46
CA ALA A 91 -15.58 7.89 25.66
C ALA A 91 -14.18 8.09 25.04
N ILE A 92 -13.47 6.99 24.81
CA ILE A 92 -12.26 6.96 23.97
C ILE A 92 -12.59 6.21 22.69
N TYR A 93 -12.57 6.91 21.56
CA TYR A 93 -12.71 6.30 20.24
C TYR A 93 -11.33 5.97 19.67
N TYR A 94 -11.18 4.81 19.05
CA TYR A 94 -9.91 4.38 18.49
C TYR A 94 -10.11 3.41 17.33
N SER A 95 -9.14 3.38 16.43
CA SER A 95 -9.10 2.43 15.32
C SER A 95 -8.48 1.11 15.79
N GLN A 96 -9.22 0.03 15.58
CA GLN A 96 -8.81 -1.34 15.84
C GLN A 96 -9.23 -2.18 14.62
N ILE A 97 -8.24 -2.65 13.86
CA ILE A 97 -8.42 -3.27 12.54
C ILE A 97 -9.42 -4.43 12.57
N ASN A 98 -9.26 -5.32 13.56
CA ASN A 98 -10.08 -6.51 13.73
C ASN A 98 -11.07 -6.31 14.90
N PRO A 99 -12.29 -6.87 14.87
CA PRO A 99 -13.28 -6.65 15.91
C PRO A 99 -12.86 -7.24 17.27
N VAL A 100 -13.23 -6.53 18.33
CA VAL A 100 -13.08 -7.01 19.71
C VAL A 100 -14.04 -8.19 19.96
N GLN A 101 -13.52 -9.28 20.53
CA GLN A 101 -14.29 -10.46 20.93
C GLN A 101 -14.87 -10.32 22.34
N SER A 102 -14.02 -9.95 23.30
CA SER A 102 -14.37 -9.91 24.72
C SER A 102 -13.53 -8.90 25.47
N VAL A 103 -14.07 -8.41 26.60
CA VAL A 103 -13.45 -7.40 27.45
C VAL A 103 -13.41 -7.93 28.88
N ASP A 104 -12.21 -8.04 29.45
CA ASP A 104 -12.01 -8.55 30.81
C ASP A 104 -11.78 -7.40 31.78
N SER A 105 -12.75 -6.49 31.87
CA SER A 105 -12.67 -5.33 32.76
C SER A 105 -13.97 -5.06 33.47
N ASP A 106 -13.87 -4.83 34.78
CA ASP A 106 -14.97 -4.30 35.57
C ASP A 106 -15.15 -2.80 35.37
N TYR A 107 -14.14 -2.09 34.86
CA TYR A 107 -14.09 -0.63 34.79
C TYR A 107 -14.41 -0.06 33.42
N PHE A 108 -14.19 -0.80 32.34
CA PHE A 108 -14.43 -0.31 30.99
C PHE A 108 -15.16 -1.33 30.13
N SER A 109 -15.89 -0.85 29.14
CA SER A 109 -16.49 -1.66 28.07
C SER A 109 -15.99 -1.17 26.71
N ILE A 110 -15.99 -2.05 25.70
CA ILE A 110 -15.67 -1.71 24.31
C ILE A 110 -16.89 -2.03 23.43
N GLU A 111 -17.23 -1.10 22.54
CA GLU A 111 -18.27 -1.24 21.52
C GLU A 111 -17.68 -1.00 20.13
N HIS A 112 -18.00 -1.85 19.16
CA HIS A 112 -17.70 -1.61 17.74
C HIS A 112 -18.72 -0.63 17.17
N ILE A 113 -18.26 0.40 16.45
CA ILE A 113 -19.11 1.43 15.86
C ILE A 113 -19.38 1.12 14.40
N ASN A 114 -18.33 1.10 13.57
CA ASN A 114 -18.36 0.74 12.15
C ASN A 114 -16.92 0.71 11.61
N GLY A 115 -16.63 -0.13 10.62
CA GLY A 115 -15.27 -0.24 10.09
C GLY A 115 -14.27 -0.68 11.16
N ASP A 116 -13.15 0.01 11.28
CA ASP A 116 -12.17 -0.18 12.36
C ASP A 116 -12.51 0.57 13.67
N LEU A 117 -13.53 1.43 13.66
CA LEU A 117 -13.78 2.35 14.78
C LEU A 117 -14.46 1.65 15.95
N HIS A 118 -13.81 1.71 17.11
CA HIS A 118 -14.31 1.20 18.38
C HIS A 118 -14.39 2.31 19.43
N LYS A 119 -15.19 2.09 20.47
CA LYS A 119 -15.47 3.04 21.55
C LYS A 119 -15.30 2.39 22.91
N ILE A 120 -14.39 2.91 23.72
CA ILE A 120 -14.22 2.56 25.14
C ILE A 120 -15.05 3.51 26.00
N THR A 121 -15.83 2.98 26.94
CA THR A 121 -16.60 3.77 27.92
C THR A 121 -16.40 3.25 29.35
N PRO A 122 -16.42 4.12 30.37
CA PRO A 122 -16.37 3.68 31.76
C PRO A 122 -17.69 3.01 32.17
N THR A 123 -17.60 1.97 33.02
CA THR A 123 -18.76 1.37 33.68
C THR A 123 -19.11 2.13 34.95
N ASP A 124 -20.25 1.79 35.57
CA ASP A 124 -20.64 2.33 36.88
C ASP A 124 -19.59 2.07 37.98
N LYS A 125 -18.82 0.99 37.86
CA LYS A 125 -17.78 0.60 38.81
C LYS A 125 -16.49 1.42 38.68
N PHE A 126 -16.28 2.13 37.57
CA PHE A 126 -15.10 2.97 37.39
C PHE A 126 -15.14 4.16 38.37
N PRO A 127 -14.11 4.33 39.24
CA PRO A 127 -14.10 5.39 40.25
C PRO A 127 -13.72 6.77 39.69
N GLY A 128 -13.48 6.89 38.38
CA GLY A 128 -12.78 8.01 37.77
C GLY A 128 -11.27 7.80 37.76
N PHE A 129 -10.54 8.52 36.91
CA PHE A 129 -9.09 8.46 36.88
C PHE A 129 -8.52 9.13 38.14
N LYS A 130 -7.53 8.50 38.75
CA LYS A 130 -6.74 9.02 39.86
C LYS A 130 -5.32 9.30 39.43
N SER A 131 -4.78 10.43 39.88
CA SER A 131 -3.42 10.87 39.58
C SER A 131 -2.40 9.78 39.93
N GLY A 132 -1.59 9.38 38.95
CA GLY A 132 -0.53 8.38 39.08
C GLY A 132 -1.01 6.93 39.27
N GLN A 133 -2.32 6.68 39.19
CA GLN A 133 -2.86 5.33 39.26
C GLN A 133 -2.99 4.73 37.85
N ASP A 134 -2.52 3.50 37.72
CA ASP A 134 -2.68 2.71 36.49
C ASP A 134 -4.03 1.99 36.50
N TYR A 135 -4.71 2.05 35.36
CA TYR A 135 -5.89 1.23 35.05
C TYR A 135 -5.59 0.40 33.81
N THR A 136 -5.78 -0.91 33.90
CA THR A 136 -5.56 -1.82 32.77
C THR A 136 -6.89 -2.31 32.23
N LEU A 137 -7.02 -2.31 30.90
CA LEU A 137 -8.12 -2.86 30.14
C LEU A 137 -7.60 -4.04 29.32
N PRO A 138 -7.76 -5.28 29.81
CA PRO A 138 -7.50 -6.47 29.02
C PRO A 138 -8.69 -6.74 28.09
N TYR A 139 -8.42 -7.02 26.81
CA TYR A 139 -9.44 -7.42 25.84
C TYR A 139 -8.88 -8.32 24.76
N ARG A 140 -9.74 -9.16 24.19
CA ARG A 140 -9.41 -10.08 23.09
C ARG A 140 -9.94 -9.55 21.78
N VAL A 141 -9.16 -9.76 20.72
CA VAL A 141 -9.46 -9.30 19.37
C VAL A 141 -9.34 -10.48 18.41
N ASP A 142 -10.18 -10.52 17.37
CA ASP A 142 -10.12 -11.53 16.32
C ASP A 142 -8.69 -11.65 15.72
N PHE A 143 -8.28 -12.89 15.43
CA PHE A 143 -7.01 -13.26 14.80
C PHE A 143 -5.76 -13.03 15.65
N TRP A 144 -4.84 -12.16 15.19
CA TRP A 144 -3.50 -11.93 15.74
C TRP A 144 -3.04 -10.50 15.40
N SER A 145 -2.01 -10.03 16.12
CA SER A 145 -1.31 -8.76 15.92
C SER A 145 0.18 -9.07 15.77
N LEU A 146 0.71 -9.09 14.54
CA LEU A 146 2.08 -9.48 14.22
C LEU A 146 2.99 -8.31 13.84
N SER A 147 2.44 -7.09 13.77
CA SER A 147 3.19 -5.85 13.60
C SER A 147 2.86 -4.87 14.73
N GLU A 148 3.86 -4.15 15.23
CA GLU A 148 3.66 -3.04 16.16
C GLU A 148 2.79 -1.92 15.55
N THR A 149 2.70 -1.88 14.22
CA THR A 149 1.89 -0.90 13.47
C THR A 149 0.40 -1.28 13.38
N ASP A 150 0.00 -2.47 13.84
CA ASP A 150 -1.42 -2.86 13.93
C ASP A 150 -2.19 -2.02 14.96
N ALA A 151 -1.48 -1.50 15.96
CA ALA A 151 -2.02 -0.52 16.91
C ALA A 151 -1.96 0.89 16.29
N LEU A 152 -3.06 1.28 15.65
CA LEU A 152 -3.19 2.53 14.93
C LEU A 152 -3.16 3.76 15.88
N PRO A 153 -2.60 4.90 15.44
CA PRO A 153 -2.43 6.08 16.29
C PRO A 153 -3.71 6.91 16.44
N ASN A 154 -3.61 7.99 17.23
CA ASN A 154 -4.60 9.05 17.38
C ASN A 154 -5.92 8.62 18.06
N TYR A 155 -5.84 8.07 19.26
CA TYR A 155 -7.01 7.76 20.09
C TYR A 155 -7.72 9.07 20.47
N ILE A 156 -9.04 9.12 20.37
CA ILE A 156 -9.85 10.33 20.49
C ILE A 156 -10.59 10.30 21.83
N PHE A 157 -10.28 11.22 22.73
CA PHE A 157 -11.02 11.45 23.96
C PHE A 157 -12.19 12.42 23.72
N ALA A 158 -13.42 11.94 23.93
CA ALA A 158 -14.63 12.72 23.73
C ALA A 158 -15.44 12.77 25.03
N VAL A 159 -15.92 13.96 25.39
CA VAL A 159 -16.78 14.18 26.55
C VAL A 159 -18.05 14.87 26.10
N ASN A 160 -19.21 14.41 26.59
CA ASN A 160 -20.49 14.91 26.12
C ASN A 160 -20.63 16.43 26.33
N GLY A 161 -21.00 17.14 25.26
CA GLY A 161 -21.13 18.61 25.26
C GLY A 161 -19.81 19.38 25.03
N PHE A 162 -18.69 18.70 24.77
CA PHE A 162 -17.38 19.30 24.52
C PHE A 162 -16.78 18.83 23.19
N ASN A 163 -15.76 19.54 22.71
CA ASN A 163 -15.01 19.12 21.53
C ASN A 163 -14.12 17.93 21.89
N ALA A 164 -14.06 16.94 21.00
CA ALA A 164 -13.17 15.80 21.14
C ALA A 164 -11.71 16.18 20.85
N VAL A 165 -10.77 15.50 21.51
CA VAL A 165 -9.34 15.80 21.48
C VAL A 165 -8.57 14.50 21.28
N VAL A 166 -7.47 14.51 20.52
CA VAL A 166 -6.57 13.36 20.45
C VAL A 166 -5.78 13.22 21.76
N ILE A 167 -5.67 11.99 22.27
CA ILE A 167 -4.83 11.69 23.44
C ILE A 167 -3.37 11.75 23.00
N LYS A 168 -2.63 12.70 23.57
CA LYS A 168 -1.31 13.10 23.08
C LYS A 168 -0.29 11.96 23.04
N SER A 169 -0.35 11.02 23.99
CA SER A 169 0.57 9.89 24.02
C SER A 169 0.39 8.92 22.85
N THR A 170 -0.77 8.94 22.18
CA THR A 170 -1.11 8.03 21.07
C THR A 170 -0.88 8.64 19.69
N GLU A 171 -0.45 9.89 19.61
CA GLU A 171 -0.09 10.49 18.33
C GLU A 171 1.09 9.75 17.71
N ALA A 172 1.01 9.54 16.40
CA ALA A 172 2.12 9.00 15.64
C ALA A 172 3.34 9.94 15.76
N GLN A 173 4.53 9.36 15.91
CA GLN A 173 5.78 10.10 15.99
C GLN A 173 6.67 9.72 14.82
N MET A 174 7.66 10.54 14.50
CA MET A 174 8.68 10.21 13.52
C MET A 174 9.94 9.75 14.24
N ASP A 175 10.44 8.58 13.91
CA ASP A 175 11.72 8.10 14.38
C ASP A 175 12.83 9.01 13.86
N SER A 176 13.63 9.55 14.78
CA SER A 176 14.61 10.59 14.44
C SER A 176 15.84 10.09 13.68
N GLU A 177 16.08 8.77 13.65
CA GLU A 177 17.18 8.20 12.88
C GLU A 177 16.74 7.83 11.46
N THR A 178 15.60 7.14 11.35
CA THR A 178 15.11 6.56 10.09
C THR A 178 14.18 7.49 9.33
N GLY A 179 13.48 8.41 10.01
CA GLY A 179 12.40 9.20 9.44
C GLY A 179 11.13 8.39 9.17
N LEU A 180 10.96 7.22 9.80
CA LEU A 180 9.74 6.42 9.69
C LEU A 180 8.74 6.80 10.79
N GLU A 181 7.46 6.64 10.47
CA GLU A 181 6.40 6.80 11.46
C GLU A 181 6.42 5.65 12.48
N ILE A 182 6.28 5.96 13.77
CA ILE A 182 6.24 4.98 14.86
C ILE A 182 5.10 5.28 15.83
N SER A 183 4.57 4.21 16.44
CA SER A 183 3.56 4.27 17.51
C SER A 183 4.24 4.13 18.87
N ALA A 184 4.75 5.23 19.43
CA ALA A 184 5.55 5.22 20.67
C ALA A 184 4.80 4.72 21.93
N PHE A 185 3.46 4.64 21.87
CA PHE A 185 2.64 4.07 22.94
C PHE A 185 2.56 2.54 22.90
N VAL A 186 3.07 1.89 21.86
CA VAL A 186 3.09 0.44 21.69
C VAL A 186 4.35 -0.12 22.34
N GLU A 187 4.18 -1.13 23.20
CA GLU A 187 5.31 -1.84 23.79
C GLU A 187 5.99 -2.76 22.77
N ASP A 188 7.33 -2.75 22.76
CA ASP A 188 8.13 -3.58 21.87
C ASP A 188 7.74 -5.06 21.94
N TYR A 189 7.61 -5.68 20.77
CA TYR A 189 7.39 -7.11 20.71
C TYR A 189 8.72 -7.79 21.02
N SER A 190 8.76 -8.60 22.09
CA SER A 190 10.02 -9.19 22.61
C SER A 190 10.00 -10.72 22.71
N SER A 191 8.88 -11.37 22.38
CA SER A 191 8.75 -12.83 22.49
C SER A 191 8.42 -13.46 21.15
N VAL A 192 9.29 -14.36 20.67
CA VAL A 192 9.03 -15.17 19.47
C VAL A 192 7.72 -15.95 19.61
N GLU A 193 7.55 -16.64 20.74
CA GLU A 193 6.41 -17.55 20.93
C GLU A 193 5.10 -16.81 21.22
N LYS A 194 5.14 -15.67 21.93
CA LYS A 194 3.91 -14.96 22.30
C LYS A 194 3.52 -13.87 21.31
N HIS A 195 4.47 -13.20 20.68
CA HIS A 195 4.19 -12.00 19.87
C HIS A 195 4.46 -12.23 18.38
N PHE A 196 5.53 -12.94 18.03
CA PHE A 196 5.95 -13.05 16.64
C PHE A 196 5.20 -14.13 15.85
N LYS A 197 4.93 -15.28 16.47
CA LYS A 197 4.28 -16.41 15.82
C LYS A 197 2.76 -16.26 15.80
N ARG A 198 2.16 -16.65 14.67
CA ARG A 198 0.71 -16.69 14.45
C ARG A 198 0.03 -17.88 15.12
N SER A 199 0.74 -19.01 15.16
CA SER A 199 0.28 -20.26 15.73
C SER A 199 1.45 -21.07 16.28
N ALA A 200 1.18 -22.11 17.08
CA ALA A 200 2.21 -23.02 17.57
C ALA A 200 2.95 -23.78 16.44
N THR A 201 2.35 -23.84 15.25
CA THR A 201 2.92 -24.54 14.09
C THR A 201 3.57 -23.59 13.08
N ASP A 202 3.52 -22.29 13.33
CA ASP A 202 4.13 -21.27 12.48
C ASP A 202 5.65 -21.45 12.43
N GLN A 203 6.19 -21.65 11.23
CA GLN A 203 7.61 -21.87 10.97
C GLN A 203 8.33 -20.58 10.56
N THR A 204 7.63 -19.46 10.50
CA THR A 204 8.21 -18.17 10.17
C THR A 204 9.38 -17.86 11.11
N GLN A 205 10.48 -17.39 10.55
CA GLN A 205 11.64 -16.96 11.34
C GLN A 205 11.65 -15.45 11.50
N TRP A 206 11.86 -14.98 12.73
CA TRP A 206 12.06 -13.55 12.98
C TRP A 206 13.39 -13.14 12.36
N ALA A 207 13.34 -12.14 11.47
CA ALA A 207 14.48 -11.56 10.78
C ALA A 207 15.44 -10.78 11.72
N THR A 208 16.02 -11.45 12.71
CA THR A 208 17.06 -10.89 13.59
C THR A 208 18.35 -10.61 12.80
N ALA A 209 19.27 -9.87 13.43
CA ALA A 209 20.58 -9.60 12.84
C ALA A 209 21.31 -10.90 12.43
N GLU A 210 21.28 -11.95 13.25
CA GLU A 210 21.94 -13.22 12.96
C GLU A 210 21.25 -14.00 11.83
N VAL A 211 19.91 -14.02 11.81
CA VAL A 211 19.14 -14.69 10.74
C VAL A 211 19.42 -14.04 9.39
N LEU A 212 19.39 -12.70 9.34
CA LEU A 212 19.74 -11.96 8.14
C LEU A 212 21.21 -12.17 7.75
N PHE A 213 22.11 -12.29 8.72
CA PHE A 213 23.53 -12.57 8.45
C PHE A 213 23.70 -13.91 7.74
N ASP A 214 23.11 -14.97 8.30
CA ASP A 214 23.23 -16.32 7.76
C ASP A 214 22.53 -16.44 6.40
N ARG A 215 21.40 -15.76 6.20
CA ARG A 215 20.75 -15.64 4.87
C ARG A 215 21.67 -14.98 3.85
N ASN A 216 22.24 -13.83 4.18
CA ASN A 216 23.02 -13.05 3.22
C ASN A 216 24.36 -13.72 2.87
N LEU A 217 24.85 -14.69 3.65
CA LEU A 217 26.03 -15.49 3.31
C LEU A 217 25.84 -16.42 2.11
N THR A 218 24.59 -16.74 1.76
CA THR A 218 24.29 -17.60 0.60
C THR A 218 24.23 -16.81 -0.71
N LEU A 219 24.25 -15.48 -0.63
CA LEU A 219 24.23 -14.60 -1.81
C LEU A 219 25.51 -14.76 -2.61
N LYS A 220 25.35 -14.90 -3.92
CA LYS A 220 26.49 -14.98 -4.83
C LYS A 220 27.14 -13.62 -5.04
N GLN A 221 28.36 -13.66 -5.56
CA GLN A 221 29.04 -12.48 -6.07
C GLN A 221 28.54 -12.16 -7.48
N ALA A 222 28.35 -10.87 -7.77
CA ALA A 222 28.03 -10.41 -9.12
C ALA A 222 29.19 -10.72 -10.08
N GLU A 223 28.86 -11.22 -11.26
CA GLU A 223 29.78 -11.53 -12.35
C GLU A 223 29.66 -10.52 -13.49
N GLN A 224 28.48 -9.91 -13.66
CA GLN A 224 28.25 -8.92 -14.70
C GLN A 224 28.95 -7.60 -14.37
N SER A 225 29.67 -7.05 -15.36
CA SER A 225 30.23 -5.70 -15.27
C SER A 225 29.13 -4.65 -15.18
N LEU A 226 29.20 -3.78 -14.16
CA LEU A 226 28.23 -2.69 -13.91
C LEU A 226 28.02 -1.78 -15.12
N SER A 227 29.07 -1.56 -15.92
CA SER A 227 29.04 -0.74 -17.15
C SER A 227 28.15 -1.30 -18.27
N ASN A 228 27.75 -2.58 -18.17
CA ASN A 228 26.89 -3.25 -19.15
C ASN A 228 25.57 -3.75 -18.55
N ALA A 229 25.34 -3.51 -17.26
CA ALA A 229 24.10 -3.91 -16.61
C ALA A 229 23.04 -2.82 -16.81
N LEU A 230 21.78 -3.17 -16.92
CA LEU A 230 20.66 -2.22 -16.87
C LEU A 230 19.46 -2.87 -16.19
N ILE A 231 18.61 -2.05 -15.58
CA ILE A 231 17.32 -2.47 -15.03
C ILE A 231 16.22 -1.70 -15.77
N PRO A 232 15.22 -2.36 -16.37
CA PRO A 232 15.13 -3.81 -16.60
C PRO A 232 16.20 -4.35 -17.55
N SER A 233 16.50 -5.64 -17.43
CA SER A 233 17.40 -6.38 -18.32
C SER A 233 16.87 -6.37 -19.75
N ALA A 234 17.74 -6.08 -20.71
CA ALA A 234 17.40 -6.18 -22.12
C ALA A 234 17.16 -7.65 -22.55
N LYS A 235 16.32 -7.86 -23.55
CA LYS A 235 16.17 -9.17 -24.20
C LYS A 235 17.50 -9.68 -24.78
N SER A 236 18.24 -8.81 -25.45
CA SER A 236 19.59 -9.08 -25.96
C SER A 236 20.49 -7.87 -25.80
N LEU A 237 21.72 -8.08 -25.32
CA LEU A 237 22.77 -7.08 -25.22
C LEU A 237 24.11 -7.70 -25.62
N GLU A 238 24.75 -7.13 -26.62
CA GLU A 238 26.06 -7.55 -27.12
C GLU A 238 27.07 -6.41 -26.94
N VAL A 239 28.14 -6.64 -26.18
CA VAL A 239 29.20 -5.65 -26.01
C VAL A 239 30.28 -5.89 -27.06
N ASN A 240 30.37 -4.98 -28.02
CA ASN A 240 31.32 -5.06 -29.13
C ASN A 240 32.75 -4.78 -28.67
N ASN A 241 32.93 -3.81 -27.77
CA ASN A 241 34.22 -3.47 -27.18
C ASN A 241 34.07 -2.79 -25.81
N GLN A 242 34.50 -3.48 -24.76
CA GLN A 242 34.46 -2.98 -23.36
C GLN A 242 35.38 -1.78 -23.12
N GLN A 243 36.48 -1.66 -23.88
CA GLN A 243 37.48 -0.61 -23.70
C GLN A 243 37.15 0.66 -24.47
N ALA A 244 36.42 0.53 -25.58
CA ALA A 244 35.94 1.68 -26.34
C ALA A 244 34.64 2.17 -25.71
N ARG A 245 34.72 3.30 -25.00
CA ARG A 245 33.58 3.93 -24.31
C ARG A 245 33.27 5.27 -24.95
N ILE A 246 31.97 5.57 -25.05
CA ILE A 246 31.46 6.87 -25.45
C ILE A 246 31.19 7.68 -24.20
N ASP A 247 31.87 8.82 -24.06
CA ASP A 247 31.69 9.73 -22.94
C ASP A 247 30.55 10.72 -23.21
N LEU A 248 29.52 10.69 -22.36
CA LEU A 248 28.34 11.57 -22.47
C LEU A 248 28.43 12.82 -21.57
N HIS A 249 29.54 13.07 -20.86
CA HIS A 249 29.71 14.26 -20.00
C HIS A 249 29.58 15.58 -20.76
N SER A 250 29.98 15.61 -22.04
CA SER A 250 29.84 16.80 -22.90
C SER A 250 28.40 17.00 -23.41
N GLY A 251 27.48 16.12 -23.03
CA GLY A 251 26.10 16.10 -23.50
C GLY A 251 25.90 15.32 -24.79
N VAL A 252 24.68 15.39 -25.31
CA VAL A 252 24.22 14.69 -26.52
C VAL A 252 23.57 15.66 -27.50
N ARG A 253 23.69 15.39 -28.79
CA ARG A 253 22.99 16.09 -29.86
C ARG A 253 21.93 15.18 -30.47
N PHE A 254 20.67 15.43 -30.18
CA PHE A 254 19.58 14.62 -30.73
C PHE A 254 19.28 14.98 -32.18
N SER A 255 19.17 13.95 -33.03
CA SER A 255 18.65 14.05 -34.39
C SER A 255 17.37 13.23 -34.48
N PHE A 256 16.24 13.91 -34.74
CA PHE A 256 14.92 13.29 -34.84
C PHE A 256 14.54 13.14 -36.32
N ASP A 257 14.42 11.90 -36.81
CA ASP A 257 14.14 11.67 -38.23
C ASP A 257 12.64 11.83 -38.55
N ASN A 258 11.80 10.94 -38.04
CA ASN A 258 10.35 10.87 -38.31
C ASN A 258 9.52 10.78 -37.02
N VAL A 259 9.99 11.43 -35.96
CA VAL A 259 9.36 11.49 -34.64
C VAL A 259 9.37 12.92 -34.11
N ALA A 260 8.34 13.31 -33.36
CA ALA A 260 8.30 14.61 -32.72
C ALA A 260 9.11 14.60 -31.41
N LYS A 261 9.97 15.60 -31.19
CA LYS A 261 10.72 15.73 -29.91
C LYS A 261 9.80 15.71 -28.68
N ALA A 262 8.60 16.28 -28.79
CA ALA A 262 7.64 16.39 -27.68
C ALA A 262 7.22 15.02 -27.12
N SER A 263 7.13 13.96 -27.94
CA SER A 263 6.79 12.61 -27.46
C SER A 263 7.93 11.94 -26.70
N LEU A 264 9.15 12.48 -26.79
CA LEU A 264 10.34 11.95 -26.13
C LEU A 264 10.84 12.86 -25.00
N GLN A 265 10.13 13.96 -24.71
CA GLN A 265 10.60 14.99 -23.78
C GLN A 265 10.83 14.43 -22.37
N GLY A 266 9.95 13.55 -21.86
CA GLY A 266 10.15 12.95 -20.54
C GLY A 266 11.45 12.15 -20.41
N ALA A 267 11.86 11.41 -21.45
CA ALA A 267 13.12 10.68 -21.44
C ALA A 267 14.34 11.61 -21.60
N ILE A 268 14.21 12.68 -22.39
CA ILE A 268 15.24 13.72 -22.51
C ILE A 268 15.43 14.45 -21.16
N ASP A 269 14.35 14.77 -20.47
CA ASP A 269 14.37 15.40 -19.14
C ASP A 269 15.05 14.48 -18.12
N ARG A 270 14.78 13.16 -18.18
CA ARG A 270 15.46 12.17 -17.35
C ARG A 270 16.97 12.12 -17.62
N LEU A 271 17.38 12.10 -18.88
CA LEU A 271 18.82 12.15 -19.25
C LEU A 271 19.47 13.42 -18.70
N LYS A 272 18.82 14.58 -18.86
CA LYS A 272 19.29 15.84 -18.30
C LYS A 272 19.39 15.78 -16.77
N PHE A 273 18.39 15.21 -16.10
CA PHE A 273 18.36 15.06 -14.65
C PHE A 273 19.58 14.29 -14.14
N ILE A 274 19.98 13.21 -14.81
CA ILE A 274 21.15 12.41 -14.43
C ILE A 274 22.50 12.98 -14.93
N GLY A 275 22.50 14.14 -15.59
CA GLY A 275 23.71 14.87 -15.99
C GLY A 275 24.01 14.89 -17.50
N ILE A 276 23.20 14.23 -18.34
CA ILE A 276 23.40 14.16 -19.79
C ILE A 276 22.50 15.22 -20.46
N SER A 277 23.04 16.42 -20.67
CA SER A 277 22.30 17.54 -21.27
C SER A 277 22.34 17.53 -22.81
N GLU A 278 21.34 18.14 -23.45
CA GLU A 278 21.35 18.37 -24.89
C GLU A 278 22.28 19.53 -25.25
N THR A 279 23.27 19.30 -26.13
CA THR A 279 24.29 20.28 -26.55
C THR A 279 24.64 20.13 -28.03
N GLU A 280 25.03 21.22 -28.71
CA GLU A 280 25.39 21.18 -30.14
C GLU A 280 26.70 20.43 -30.42
N GLN A 281 27.59 20.38 -29.43
CA GLN A 281 28.90 19.71 -29.47
C GLN A 281 28.86 18.32 -28.79
N GLY A 282 27.69 17.86 -28.38
CA GLY A 282 27.50 16.58 -27.73
C GLY A 282 27.64 15.39 -28.69
N VAL A 283 27.63 14.18 -28.11
CA VAL A 283 27.61 12.94 -28.87
C VAL A 283 26.33 12.84 -29.69
N ASP A 284 26.45 12.48 -30.97
CA ASP A 284 25.28 12.31 -31.84
C ASP A 284 24.38 11.17 -31.36
N VAL A 285 23.10 11.47 -31.16
CA VAL A 285 22.04 10.49 -30.84
C VAL A 285 20.95 10.59 -31.89
N ARG A 286 20.88 9.62 -32.80
CA ARG A 286 19.88 9.58 -33.86
C ARG A 286 18.69 8.72 -33.46
N LEU A 287 17.49 9.26 -33.65
CA LEU A 287 16.22 8.67 -33.23
C LEU A 287 15.30 8.51 -34.44
N SER A 288 14.86 7.28 -34.70
CA SER A 288 14.01 6.96 -35.86
C SER A 288 12.93 5.94 -35.54
N VAL A 289 11.71 6.17 -36.04
CA VAL A 289 10.63 5.19 -35.95
C VAL A 289 10.66 4.33 -37.22
N ASP A 290 10.87 3.03 -37.06
CA ASP A 290 10.72 2.03 -38.12
C ASP A 290 9.54 1.13 -37.81
N VAL A 291 8.38 1.44 -38.40
CA VAL A 291 7.14 0.66 -38.21
C VAL A 291 7.22 -0.77 -38.75
N GLN A 292 8.27 -1.13 -39.50
CA GLN A 292 8.52 -2.50 -39.96
C GLN A 292 9.41 -3.29 -38.98
N LEU A 293 9.95 -2.65 -37.94
CA LEU A 293 10.68 -3.33 -36.88
C LEU A 293 9.75 -4.32 -36.16
N SER A 294 10.12 -5.60 -36.20
CA SER A 294 9.34 -6.69 -35.61
C SER A 294 9.37 -6.63 -34.08
N GLY A 295 8.32 -7.13 -33.44
CA GLY A 295 8.23 -7.26 -31.99
C GLY A 295 6.98 -6.59 -31.41
N ASN A 296 6.87 -6.59 -30.09
CA ASN A 296 5.78 -5.94 -29.37
C ASN A 296 5.85 -4.41 -29.46
N LEU A 297 4.73 -3.70 -29.32
CA LEU A 297 4.77 -2.23 -29.25
C LEU A 297 5.71 -1.78 -28.10
N GLY A 298 6.68 -0.93 -28.43
CA GLY A 298 7.75 -0.54 -27.51
C GLY A 298 9.09 -1.24 -27.78
N SER A 299 9.18 -2.11 -28.79
CA SER A 299 10.46 -2.67 -29.24
C SER A 299 11.39 -1.60 -29.79
N TYR A 300 12.68 -1.74 -29.49
CA TYR A 300 13.72 -0.85 -29.99
C TYR A 300 15.05 -1.59 -30.19
N GLN A 301 15.88 -1.02 -31.05
CA GLN A 301 17.27 -1.37 -31.23
C GLN A 301 18.12 -0.14 -30.89
N LEU A 302 19.16 -0.34 -30.08
CA LEU A 302 20.13 0.70 -29.72
C LEU A 302 21.53 0.24 -30.09
N ILE A 303 22.23 1.05 -30.89
CA ILE A 303 23.61 0.79 -31.30
C ILE A 303 24.48 1.96 -30.87
N SER A 304 25.52 1.67 -30.08
CA SER A 304 26.55 2.60 -29.61
C SER A 304 27.90 2.25 -30.27
N ASN A 305 28.47 3.17 -31.06
CA ASN A 305 29.72 2.98 -31.79
C ASN A 305 30.54 4.28 -31.92
N GLU A 306 31.63 4.26 -32.69
CA GLU A 306 32.51 5.43 -32.86
C GLU A 306 31.82 6.67 -33.47
N GLN A 307 30.69 6.48 -34.17
CA GLN A 307 29.93 7.53 -34.81
C GLN A 307 28.85 8.14 -33.90
N GLY A 308 28.60 7.55 -32.73
CA GLY A 308 27.59 7.99 -31.77
C GLY A 308 26.60 6.88 -31.41
N ILE A 309 25.35 7.26 -31.13
CA ILE A 309 24.28 6.36 -30.72
C ILE A 309 23.14 6.43 -31.73
N ASN A 310 22.68 5.28 -32.23
CA ASN A 310 21.48 5.18 -33.06
C ASN A 310 20.43 4.38 -32.31
N ILE A 311 19.19 4.90 -32.25
CA ILE A 311 18.03 4.18 -31.73
C ILE A 311 16.95 4.15 -32.82
N SER A 312 16.52 2.93 -33.16
CA SER A 312 15.37 2.68 -34.03
C SER A 312 14.31 1.89 -33.26
N ALA A 313 13.04 2.27 -33.38
CA ALA A 313 11.96 1.59 -32.66
C ALA A 313 10.68 1.47 -33.50
N ASN A 314 9.81 0.52 -33.15
CA ASN A 314 8.56 0.31 -33.89
C ASN A 314 7.48 1.37 -33.61
N ASN A 315 7.63 2.15 -32.54
CA ASN A 315 6.79 3.27 -32.18
C ASN A 315 7.54 4.28 -31.29
N GLU A 316 6.88 5.37 -30.93
CA GLU A 316 7.46 6.41 -30.06
C GLU A 316 7.82 5.90 -28.66
N ALA A 317 7.01 4.99 -28.09
CA ALA A 317 7.29 4.40 -26.78
C ALA A 317 8.60 3.60 -26.79
N GLY A 318 8.92 2.89 -27.87
CA GLY A 318 10.18 2.16 -27.98
C GLY A 318 11.38 3.11 -28.06
N LEU A 319 11.25 4.25 -28.75
CA LEU A 319 12.30 5.28 -28.72
C LEU A 319 12.49 5.85 -27.31
N PHE A 320 11.40 6.12 -26.61
CA PHE A 320 11.44 6.54 -25.21
C PHE A 320 12.16 5.51 -24.34
N TYR A 321 11.81 4.21 -24.46
CA TYR A 321 12.46 3.14 -23.71
C TYR A 321 13.94 2.96 -24.07
N GLY A 322 14.32 3.17 -25.32
CA GLY A 322 15.73 3.19 -25.73
C GLY A 322 16.53 4.31 -25.06
N LEU A 323 15.96 5.50 -24.93
CA LEU A 323 16.58 6.60 -24.17
C LEU A 323 16.66 6.27 -22.66
N GLN A 324 15.64 5.62 -22.09
CA GLN A 324 15.71 5.13 -20.71
C GLN A 324 16.81 4.09 -20.53
N SER A 325 17.11 3.27 -21.55
CA SER A 325 18.25 2.35 -21.50
C SER A 325 19.60 3.06 -21.51
N ILE A 326 19.75 4.21 -22.17
CA ILE A 326 20.95 5.06 -22.00
C ILE A 326 21.06 5.49 -20.53
N ALA A 327 19.97 5.99 -19.95
CA ALA A 327 19.94 6.40 -18.55
C ALA A 327 20.23 5.25 -17.57
N ALA A 328 19.80 4.03 -17.91
CA ALA A 328 20.05 2.83 -17.12
C ALA A 328 21.50 2.32 -17.24
N LEU A 329 22.17 2.50 -18.38
CA LEU A 329 23.56 2.06 -18.58
C LEU A 329 24.57 2.87 -17.75
N VAL A 330 24.31 4.16 -17.51
CA VAL A 330 25.23 5.06 -16.79
C VAL A 330 24.97 5.12 -15.28
N SER A 331 26.01 5.40 -14.50
CA SER A 331 25.92 5.79 -13.09
C SER A 331 26.11 7.31 -12.94
N LEU A 332 25.77 7.88 -11.78
CA LEU A 332 25.89 9.32 -11.56
C LEU A 332 27.34 9.83 -11.54
N ASP A 333 28.31 8.93 -11.31
CA ASP A 333 29.74 9.21 -11.29
C ASP A 333 30.48 8.80 -12.58
N ASP A 334 29.85 8.01 -13.45
CA ASP A 334 30.38 7.59 -14.75
C ASP A 334 29.29 7.63 -15.84
N LEU A 335 29.25 8.74 -16.57
CA LEU A 335 28.33 8.97 -17.70
C LEU A 335 28.83 8.35 -19.02
N SER A 336 29.69 7.34 -18.99
CA SER A 336 30.19 6.71 -20.21
C SER A 336 29.54 5.34 -20.48
N ILE A 337 29.21 5.09 -21.74
CA ILE A 337 28.63 3.82 -22.20
C ILE A 337 29.63 3.03 -23.05
N ALA A 338 29.61 1.70 -22.98
CA ALA A 338 30.43 0.88 -23.87
C ALA A 338 29.91 0.94 -25.32
N GLN A 339 30.75 0.54 -26.28
CA GLN A 339 30.27 0.23 -27.63
C GLN A 339 29.52 -1.11 -27.60
N LEU A 340 28.23 -1.06 -27.89
CA LEU A 340 27.31 -2.17 -27.70
C LEU A 340 26.13 -2.11 -28.67
N SER A 341 25.42 -3.23 -28.77
CA SER A 341 24.14 -3.35 -29.46
C SER A 341 23.11 -3.93 -28.49
N ILE A 342 21.92 -3.34 -28.46
CA ILE A 342 20.75 -3.83 -27.71
C ILE A 342 19.62 -4.05 -28.70
N ASP A 343 19.00 -5.23 -28.64
CA ASP A 343 17.74 -5.57 -29.30
C ASP A 343 16.74 -5.95 -28.20
N ASP A 344 15.71 -5.15 -28.01
CA ASP A 344 14.89 -5.21 -26.79
C ASP A 344 13.42 -4.97 -27.07
N GLU A 345 12.58 -5.61 -26.25
CA GLU A 345 11.12 -5.52 -26.32
C GLU A 345 10.49 -5.87 -24.98
N PRO A 346 9.30 -5.34 -24.66
CA PRO A 346 8.61 -5.71 -23.44
C PRO A 346 8.09 -7.16 -23.50
N HIS A 347 8.29 -7.90 -22.41
CA HIS A 347 7.65 -9.21 -22.19
C HIS A 347 6.12 -9.08 -22.12
N TYR A 348 5.61 -8.12 -21.32
CA TYR A 348 4.19 -7.84 -21.22
C TYR A 348 3.78 -6.47 -21.76
N PRO A 349 2.63 -6.35 -22.45
CA PRO A 349 2.05 -5.06 -22.82
C PRO A 349 1.49 -4.28 -21.62
N PHE A 350 1.09 -4.95 -20.54
CA PHE A 350 0.62 -4.34 -19.30
C PHE A 350 1.68 -4.51 -18.20
N ARG A 351 2.26 -3.40 -17.74
CA ARG A 351 3.30 -3.37 -16.71
C ARG A 351 2.91 -2.34 -15.66
N GLY A 352 2.22 -2.82 -14.64
CA GLY A 352 1.38 -1.98 -13.79
C GLY A 352 1.95 -1.67 -12.42
N MET A 353 1.58 -0.51 -11.89
CA MET A 353 1.62 -0.19 -10.48
C MET A 353 0.25 0.36 -10.07
N MET A 354 -0.32 -0.15 -8.98
CA MET A 354 -1.54 0.35 -8.38
C MET A 354 -1.23 1.10 -7.09
N VAL A 355 -1.90 2.24 -6.89
CA VAL A 355 -1.81 3.03 -5.66
C VAL A 355 -3.21 3.28 -5.13
N ASP A 356 -3.44 2.85 -3.90
CA ASP A 356 -4.57 3.23 -3.07
C ASP A 356 -4.34 4.63 -2.51
N VAL A 357 -5.19 5.56 -2.90
CA VAL A 357 -5.23 6.90 -2.30
C VAL A 357 -6.52 7.11 -1.51
N ALA A 358 -7.40 6.11 -1.47
CA ALA A 358 -8.71 6.15 -0.83
C ALA A 358 -8.60 5.89 0.67
N ARG A 359 -7.84 4.88 1.11
CA ARG A 359 -7.68 4.57 2.54
C ARG A 359 -6.93 5.67 3.27
N ASN A 360 -5.72 6.02 2.82
CA ASN A 360 -5.03 7.24 3.22
C ASN A 360 -4.62 8.01 1.96
N PHE A 361 -4.82 9.32 1.96
CA PHE A 361 -4.52 10.15 0.79
C PHE A 361 -3.02 10.32 0.58
N HIS A 362 -2.61 10.32 -0.68
CA HIS A 362 -1.24 10.63 -1.11
C HIS A 362 -1.23 11.88 -1.98
N SER A 363 -0.16 12.67 -1.88
CA SER A 363 -0.11 13.94 -2.58
C SER A 363 0.03 13.76 -4.10
N LYS A 364 -0.37 14.80 -4.86
CA LYS A 364 -0.07 14.86 -6.30
C LYS A 364 1.42 14.70 -6.56
N GLN A 365 2.27 15.32 -5.74
CA GLN A 365 3.72 15.29 -5.92
C GLN A 365 4.24 13.85 -5.88
N PHE A 366 3.85 13.07 -4.87
CA PHE A 366 4.15 11.64 -4.80
C PHE A 366 3.71 10.88 -6.07
N ILE A 367 2.51 11.14 -6.58
CA ILE A 367 2.05 10.49 -7.83
C ILE A 367 2.93 10.87 -9.03
N LEU A 368 3.35 12.14 -9.15
CA LEU A 368 4.25 12.56 -10.23
C LEU A 368 5.64 11.92 -10.10
N ASP A 369 6.17 11.83 -8.88
CA ASP A 369 7.46 11.20 -8.59
C ASP A 369 7.43 9.69 -8.88
N LEU A 370 6.33 9.02 -8.51
CA LEU A 370 6.09 7.63 -8.87
C LEU A 370 6.01 7.44 -10.39
N ILE A 371 5.28 8.30 -11.11
CA ILE A 371 5.20 8.25 -12.58
C ILE A 371 6.59 8.43 -13.20
N GLU A 372 7.43 9.33 -12.67
CA GLU A 372 8.81 9.51 -13.12
C GLU A 372 9.63 8.21 -12.96
N GLN A 373 9.56 7.56 -11.79
CA GLN A 373 10.28 6.31 -11.56
C GLN A 373 9.70 5.15 -12.40
N MET A 374 8.38 5.03 -12.50
CA MET A 374 7.74 4.04 -13.38
C MET A 374 8.25 4.15 -14.82
N ALA A 375 8.37 5.38 -15.34
CA ALA A 375 8.86 5.65 -16.68
C ALA A 375 10.35 5.28 -16.83
N ALA A 376 11.17 5.63 -15.84
CA ALA A 376 12.59 5.30 -15.81
C ALA A 376 12.84 3.78 -15.92
N TYR A 377 11.94 2.98 -15.34
CA TYR A 377 12.01 1.51 -15.36
C TYR A 377 10.98 0.87 -16.30
N LYS A 378 10.47 1.63 -17.28
CA LYS A 378 9.62 1.13 -18.38
C LYS A 378 8.26 0.52 -17.97
N LEU A 379 7.76 0.76 -16.75
CA LEU A 379 6.36 0.49 -16.39
C LEU A 379 5.43 1.45 -17.15
N ASN A 380 4.22 1.02 -17.50
CA ASN A 380 3.36 1.76 -18.44
C ASN A 380 1.88 1.85 -18.04
N LYS A 381 1.47 1.28 -16.91
CA LYS A 381 0.09 1.38 -16.40
C LYS A 381 0.11 1.85 -14.95
N LEU A 382 -0.47 3.02 -14.68
CA LEU A 382 -0.73 3.48 -13.33
C LEU A 382 -2.22 3.26 -13.03
N HIS A 383 -2.52 2.32 -12.17
CA HIS A 383 -3.87 2.09 -11.66
C HIS A 383 -4.05 2.96 -10.42
N LEU A 384 -4.91 3.98 -10.51
CA LEU A 384 -5.23 4.86 -9.38
C LEU A 384 -6.55 4.47 -8.75
N HIS A 385 -6.49 3.97 -7.52
CA HIS A 385 -7.66 3.61 -6.73
C HIS A 385 -8.11 4.82 -5.92
N LEU A 386 -9.12 5.51 -6.47
CA LEU A 386 -9.54 6.86 -6.12
C LEU A 386 -10.76 6.88 -5.18
N GLY A 387 -11.39 5.75 -4.93
CA GLY A 387 -12.62 5.66 -4.15
C GLY A 387 -12.77 4.31 -3.49
N ASP A 388 -12.96 4.33 -2.17
CA ASP A 388 -13.20 3.17 -1.32
C ASP A 388 -14.12 3.57 -0.15
N ASP A 389 -14.20 2.77 0.91
CA ASP A 389 -15.05 3.05 2.07
C ASP A 389 -14.61 4.29 2.85
N GLU A 390 -13.31 4.44 3.06
CA GLU A 390 -12.72 5.48 3.92
C GLU A 390 -12.51 6.83 3.22
N GLY A 391 -12.74 6.90 1.90
CA GLY A 391 -12.42 8.10 1.15
C GLY A 391 -12.81 8.11 -0.32
N TRP A 392 -13.19 9.30 -0.78
CA TRP A 392 -13.38 9.64 -2.19
C TRP A 392 -12.41 10.75 -2.60
N ARG A 393 -11.64 10.54 -3.69
CA ARG A 393 -10.41 11.29 -3.97
C ARG A 393 -10.39 12.03 -5.30
N LEU A 394 -11.52 12.14 -5.99
CA LEU A 394 -11.59 12.85 -7.27
C LEU A 394 -12.75 13.85 -7.31
N GLU A 395 -12.48 15.10 -7.66
CA GLU A 395 -13.54 16.09 -7.88
C GLU A 395 -14.47 15.69 -9.04
N ILE A 396 -15.80 15.66 -8.83
CA ILE A 396 -16.80 15.36 -9.87
C ILE A 396 -17.80 16.52 -10.00
N ASP A 397 -17.91 17.08 -11.22
CA ASP A 397 -18.82 18.19 -11.48
C ASP A 397 -20.28 17.80 -11.21
N GLY A 398 -20.98 18.61 -10.41
CA GLY A 398 -22.39 18.39 -10.04
C GLY A 398 -22.59 17.48 -8.82
N LEU A 399 -21.54 16.82 -8.34
CA LEU A 399 -21.54 15.97 -7.15
C LEU A 399 -20.49 16.44 -6.11
N PRO A 400 -20.54 17.71 -5.65
CA PRO A 400 -19.52 18.26 -4.76
C PRO A 400 -19.46 17.54 -3.41
N GLU A 401 -20.55 16.92 -2.96
CA GLU A 401 -20.60 16.18 -1.70
C GLU A 401 -19.56 15.04 -1.62
N LEU A 402 -19.17 14.46 -2.76
CA LEU A 402 -18.14 13.41 -2.82
C LEU A 402 -16.80 13.91 -2.27
N THR A 403 -16.41 15.15 -2.56
CA THR A 403 -15.16 15.72 -2.05
C THR A 403 -15.39 16.61 -0.83
N ASP A 404 -16.48 17.37 -0.76
CA ASP A 404 -16.77 18.26 0.36
C ASP A 404 -16.93 17.49 1.68
N ILE A 405 -17.41 16.24 1.63
CA ILE A 405 -17.66 15.39 2.80
C ILE A 405 -16.74 14.19 2.78
N SER A 406 -16.74 13.40 1.70
CA SER A 406 -16.10 12.09 1.72
C SER A 406 -14.61 12.08 1.36
N SER A 407 -13.99 13.23 1.09
CA SER A 407 -12.53 13.32 1.00
C SER A 407 -11.84 13.45 2.36
N LYS A 408 -12.61 13.52 3.45
CA LYS A 408 -12.06 13.80 4.78
C LYS A 408 -12.75 12.98 5.85
N ARG A 409 -11.95 12.53 6.80
CA ARG A 409 -12.35 11.86 8.04
C ARG A 409 -12.11 12.79 9.21
N CYS A 410 -13.11 12.96 10.07
CA CYS A 410 -13.05 13.81 11.25
C CYS A 410 -14.01 13.28 12.32
N PHE A 411 -13.97 13.83 13.52
CA PHE A 411 -14.85 13.38 14.60
C PHE A 411 -16.27 13.98 14.46
N ASP A 412 -17.06 13.41 13.54
CA ASP A 412 -18.49 13.69 13.33
C ASP A 412 -19.27 12.38 13.27
N LEU A 413 -19.86 11.97 14.39
CA LEU A 413 -20.64 10.73 14.48
C LEU A 413 -21.94 10.75 13.65
N THR A 414 -22.33 11.92 13.11
CA THR A 414 -23.52 12.06 12.25
C THR A 414 -23.20 11.97 10.76
N GLU A 415 -21.91 12.00 10.43
CA GLU A 415 -21.37 11.99 9.07
C GLU A 415 -22.04 12.99 8.13
N GLN A 416 -22.32 14.19 8.63
CA GLN A 416 -22.90 15.28 7.84
C GLN A 416 -21.84 16.20 7.26
N THR A 417 -20.64 16.20 7.86
CA THR A 417 -19.55 17.10 7.47
C THR A 417 -18.28 16.38 7.04
N CYS A 418 -18.10 15.11 7.43
CA CYS A 418 -16.98 14.25 7.07
C CYS A 418 -17.38 12.78 7.28
N LEU A 419 -16.58 11.83 6.78
CA LEU A 419 -16.71 10.42 7.15
C LEU A 419 -16.25 10.21 8.61
N LEU A 420 -16.71 9.12 9.23
CA LEU A 420 -16.17 8.66 10.52
C LEU A 420 -14.63 8.56 10.50
N PRO A 421 -13.95 8.82 11.63
CA PRO A 421 -12.52 8.56 11.72
C PRO A 421 -12.26 7.07 11.57
N GLN A 422 -11.30 6.74 10.71
CA GLN A 422 -10.81 5.40 10.40
C GLN A 422 -9.30 5.49 10.22
N LEU A 423 -8.59 4.38 10.39
CA LEU A 423 -7.16 4.23 10.14
C LEU A 423 -6.29 5.23 10.92
N GLY A 424 -6.71 5.55 12.15
CA GLY A 424 -6.02 6.53 12.99
C GLY A 424 -6.01 7.94 12.40
N ALA A 425 -7.07 8.37 11.71
CA ALA A 425 -7.15 9.73 11.13
C ALA A 425 -7.23 10.86 12.18
N GLY A 426 -7.61 10.55 13.41
CA GLY A 426 -7.80 11.53 14.49
C GLY A 426 -9.05 12.40 14.30
N VAL A 427 -9.07 13.57 14.95
CA VAL A 427 -10.24 14.47 14.96
C VAL A 427 -10.27 15.48 13.81
N ASN A 428 -9.14 15.74 13.15
CA ASN A 428 -8.97 16.90 12.29
C ASN A 428 -9.18 16.57 10.81
N ALA A 429 -10.15 17.22 10.19
CA ALA A 429 -10.43 17.14 8.75
C ALA A 429 -9.26 17.59 7.86
N SER A 430 -8.31 18.37 8.37
CA SER A 430 -7.13 18.85 7.65
C SER A 430 -5.87 18.00 7.84
N SER A 431 -5.97 16.80 8.43
CA SER A 431 -4.84 15.87 8.52
C SER A 431 -4.37 15.42 7.13
N SER A 432 -3.09 15.04 7.01
CA SER A 432 -2.48 14.66 5.73
C SER A 432 -3.09 13.42 5.08
N VAL A 433 -3.73 12.55 5.87
CA VAL A 433 -4.43 11.36 5.38
C VAL A 433 -5.74 11.68 4.66
N ASN A 434 -6.21 12.93 4.75
CA ASN A 434 -7.37 13.45 4.06
C ASN A 434 -6.93 14.24 2.82
N GLY A 435 -7.82 14.33 1.83
CA GLY A 435 -7.55 15.05 0.59
C GLY A 435 -8.22 14.42 -0.62
N PHE A 436 -8.12 15.11 -1.74
CA PHE A 436 -8.58 14.68 -3.06
C PHE A 436 -7.80 15.41 -4.15
N TYR A 437 -7.86 14.90 -5.37
CA TYR A 437 -7.38 15.58 -6.56
C TYR A 437 -8.48 16.47 -7.14
N SER A 438 -8.19 17.75 -7.29
CA SER A 438 -9.01 18.62 -8.13
C SER A 438 -8.96 18.15 -9.58
N LYS A 439 -9.91 18.59 -10.42
CA LYS A 439 -9.84 18.32 -11.87
C LYS A 439 -8.55 18.84 -12.50
N ALA A 440 -7.99 19.93 -11.97
CA ALA A 440 -6.73 20.48 -12.45
C ALA A 440 -5.55 19.57 -12.07
N ASP A 441 -5.51 19.08 -10.82
CA ASP A 441 -4.49 18.13 -10.38
C ASP A 441 -4.56 16.83 -11.17
N TYR A 442 -5.77 16.27 -11.36
CA TYR A 442 -5.95 15.04 -12.11
C TYR A 442 -5.56 15.21 -13.58
N LYS A 443 -5.91 16.34 -14.21
CA LYS A 443 -5.46 16.66 -15.56
C LYS A 443 -3.94 16.71 -15.66
N GLU A 444 -3.27 17.32 -14.69
CA GLU A 444 -1.80 17.38 -14.64
C GLU A 444 -1.20 15.97 -14.52
N ILE A 445 -1.71 15.13 -13.63
CA ILE A 445 -1.31 13.72 -13.49
C ILE A 445 -1.44 12.98 -14.84
N LEU A 446 -2.58 13.11 -15.52
CA LEU A 446 -2.82 12.48 -16.82
C LEU A 446 -1.85 12.95 -17.90
N GLN A 447 -1.57 14.25 -17.95
CA GLN A 447 -0.63 14.83 -18.93
C GLN A 447 0.80 14.39 -18.63
N TYR A 448 1.19 14.38 -17.35
CA TYR A 448 2.51 13.97 -16.91
C TYR A 448 2.78 12.48 -17.18
N ALA A 449 1.78 11.62 -16.95
CA ALA A 449 1.80 10.21 -17.30
C ALA A 449 1.90 9.99 -18.82
N SER A 450 1.12 10.73 -19.61
CA SER A 450 1.12 10.61 -21.07
C SER A 450 2.48 10.97 -21.69
N ALA A 451 3.14 12.02 -21.17
CA ALA A 451 4.48 12.43 -21.58
C ALA A 451 5.57 11.38 -21.28
N ARG A 452 5.22 10.33 -20.51
CA ARG A 452 6.06 9.22 -20.09
C ARG A 452 5.57 7.86 -20.59
N HIS A 453 4.64 7.87 -21.56
CA HIS A 453 3.99 6.67 -22.10
C HIS A 453 3.33 5.78 -21.03
N ILE A 454 2.83 6.38 -19.96
CA ILE A 454 2.06 5.71 -18.92
C ILE A 454 0.58 6.04 -19.12
N GLN A 455 -0.23 4.99 -19.18
CA GLN A 455 -1.69 5.10 -19.12
C GLN A 455 -2.14 5.12 -17.66
N VAL A 456 -3.00 6.07 -17.31
CA VAL A 456 -3.70 6.08 -16.03
C VAL A 456 -5.01 5.31 -16.17
N ILE A 457 -5.25 4.36 -15.27
CA ILE A 457 -6.48 3.57 -15.17
C ILE A 457 -7.13 3.98 -13.84
N PRO A 458 -8.20 4.78 -13.85
CA PRO A 458 -8.94 5.09 -12.63
C PRO A 458 -9.74 3.87 -12.14
N SER A 459 -9.81 3.74 -10.81
CA SER A 459 -10.74 2.85 -10.08
C SER A 459 -11.49 3.66 -9.04
N LEU A 460 -12.81 3.53 -9.05
CA LEU A 460 -13.67 3.89 -7.93
C LEU A 460 -14.55 2.66 -7.72
N ASP A 461 -14.31 1.95 -6.63
CA ASP A 461 -14.78 0.57 -6.49
C ASP A 461 -16.28 0.49 -6.25
N MET A 462 -16.88 -0.59 -6.75
CA MET A 462 -18.31 -0.88 -6.70
C MET A 462 -18.60 -2.36 -7.03
N PRO A 463 -19.71 -2.93 -6.54
CA PRO A 463 -20.70 -2.34 -5.64
C PRO A 463 -20.29 -2.36 -4.16
N GLY A 464 -19.34 -3.22 -3.77
CA GLY A 464 -18.66 -3.14 -2.47
C GLY A 464 -17.75 -1.91 -2.40
N HIS A 465 -17.05 -1.72 -1.28
CA HIS A 465 -16.05 -0.65 -1.14
C HIS A 465 -16.54 0.75 -1.53
N SER A 466 -17.83 1.04 -1.30
CA SER A 466 -18.51 2.21 -1.83
C SER A 466 -19.02 3.16 -0.74
N ARG A 467 -18.67 2.94 0.54
CA ARG A 467 -19.22 3.69 1.67
C ARG A 467 -19.03 5.20 1.52
N SER A 468 -17.87 5.65 1.05
CA SER A 468 -17.60 7.08 0.84
C SER A 468 -18.62 7.73 -0.10
N SER A 469 -18.97 7.06 -1.21
CA SER A 469 -19.97 7.53 -2.16
C SER A 469 -21.38 7.49 -1.57
N ILE A 470 -21.72 6.44 -0.81
CA ILE A 470 -23.02 6.28 -0.16
C ILE A 470 -23.26 7.39 0.86
N VAL A 471 -22.28 7.68 1.71
CA VAL A 471 -22.38 8.75 2.73
C VAL A 471 -22.53 10.13 2.06
N ALA A 472 -21.71 10.42 1.04
CA ALA A 472 -21.82 11.66 0.28
C ALA A 472 -23.22 11.84 -0.35
N MET A 473 -23.76 10.78 -0.97
CA MET A 473 -25.07 10.84 -1.61
C MET A 473 -26.21 10.87 -0.60
N LYS A 474 -26.08 10.27 0.58
CA LYS A 474 -27.01 10.44 1.71
C LYS A 474 -27.05 11.89 2.20
N ALA A 475 -25.89 12.54 2.34
CA ALA A 475 -25.82 13.95 2.73
C ALA A 475 -26.43 14.87 1.66
N ARG A 476 -26.15 14.60 0.38
CA ARG A 476 -26.79 15.28 -0.76
C ARG A 476 -28.32 15.15 -0.72
N TYR A 477 -28.82 13.93 -0.53
CA TYR A 477 -30.25 13.66 -0.42
C TYR A 477 -30.90 14.50 0.68
N LYS A 478 -30.36 14.48 1.91
CA LYS A 478 -30.88 15.28 3.03
C LYS A 478 -30.89 16.77 2.72
N LYS A 479 -29.79 17.30 2.17
CA LYS A 479 -29.63 18.71 1.79
C LYS A 479 -30.68 19.15 0.76
N LEU A 480 -30.88 18.36 -0.30
CA LEU A 480 -31.83 18.69 -1.37
C LEU A 480 -33.29 18.49 -0.92
N MET A 481 -33.58 17.47 -0.12
CA MET A 481 -34.91 17.31 0.51
C MET A 481 -35.27 18.50 1.39
N ALA A 482 -34.33 18.99 2.21
CA ALA A 482 -34.54 20.18 3.04
C ALA A 482 -34.74 21.45 2.20
N ALA A 483 -34.18 21.51 1.00
CA ALA A 483 -34.38 22.59 0.03
C ALA A 483 -35.68 22.44 -0.80
N GLY A 484 -36.43 21.34 -0.64
CA GLY A 484 -37.65 21.05 -1.40
C GLY A 484 -37.42 20.49 -2.80
N ASP A 485 -36.18 20.10 -3.15
CA ASP A 485 -35.84 19.46 -4.42
C ASP A 485 -35.81 17.93 -4.28
N GLU A 486 -37.01 17.33 -4.24
CA GLU A 486 -37.15 15.88 -4.09
C GLU A 486 -36.58 15.09 -5.28
N GLN A 487 -36.70 15.63 -6.49
CA GLN A 487 -36.21 14.97 -7.70
C GLN A 487 -34.68 14.91 -7.69
N GLY A 488 -34.01 16.05 -7.46
CA GLY A 488 -32.56 16.11 -7.36
C GLY A 488 -32.01 15.31 -6.18
N ALA A 489 -32.73 15.26 -5.07
CA ALA A 489 -32.37 14.43 -3.92
C ALA A 489 -32.30 12.95 -4.27
N LYS A 490 -33.29 12.43 -5.01
CA LYS A 490 -33.40 11.00 -5.34
C LYS A 490 -32.55 10.56 -6.53
N GLN A 491 -32.14 11.49 -7.40
CA GLN A 491 -31.46 11.19 -8.67
C GLN A 491 -30.20 10.31 -8.51
N TYR A 492 -29.44 10.49 -7.42
CA TYR A 492 -28.18 9.80 -7.20
C TYR A 492 -28.12 9.08 -5.85
N LEU A 493 -29.29 8.75 -5.27
CA LEU A 493 -29.34 8.02 -4.01
C LEU A 493 -28.85 6.58 -4.21
N LEU A 494 -27.88 6.14 -3.41
CA LEU A 494 -27.19 4.84 -3.59
C LEU A 494 -27.66 3.75 -2.62
N HIS A 495 -28.61 4.08 -1.74
CA HIS A 495 -29.00 3.23 -0.62
C HIS A 495 -30.50 3.34 -0.37
N ASP A 496 -31.13 2.22 -0.01
CA ASP A 496 -32.53 2.17 0.42
C ASP A 496 -32.60 2.41 1.93
N GLU A 497 -33.19 3.54 2.35
CA GLU A 497 -33.34 3.88 3.77
C GLU A 497 -34.18 2.88 4.58
N ASN A 498 -34.93 2.00 3.91
CA ASN A 498 -35.71 0.94 4.54
C ASN A 498 -35.04 -0.44 4.45
N ASP A 499 -33.81 -0.53 3.93
CA ASP A 499 -33.04 -1.77 3.97
C ASP A 499 -32.68 -2.12 5.41
N LYS A 500 -33.02 -3.34 5.82
CA LYS A 500 -32.74 -3.89 7.15
C LYS A 500 -31.72 -5.02 7.11
N THR A 501 -31.00 -5.14 6.00
CA THR A 501 -30.00 -6.19 5.83
C THR A 501 -28.92 -6.02 6.89
N VAL A 502 -28.63 -7.08 7.63
CA VAL A 502 -27.52 -7.13 8.58
C VAL A 502 -26.39 -7.88 7.90
N TYR A 503 -25.29 -7.18 7.65
CA TYR A 503 -24.09 -7.74 7.05
C TYR A 503 -22.84 -7.05 7.61
N SER A 504 -21.69 -7.63 7.31
CA SER A 504 -20.37 -7.08 7.65
C SER A 504 -19.47 -7.28 6.45
N SER A 505 -18.91 -6.21 5.90
CA SER A 505 -17.81 -6.30 4.93
C SER A 505 -16.55 -6.91 5.56
N VAL A 506 -15.52 -7.19 4.77
CA VAL A 506 -14.25 -7.71 5.30
C VAL A 506 -13.59 -6.71 6.24
N GLN A 507 -13.75 -5.41 6.01
CA GLN A 507 -13.26 -4.32 6.86
C GLN A 507 -14.29 -3.92 7.93
N TYR A 508 -15.33 -4.74 8.13
CA TYR A 508 -16.30 -4.60 9.21
C TYR A 508 -17.22 -3.37 9.10
N TYR A 509 -17.51 -2.94 7.88
CA TYR A 509 -18.60 -2.00 7.62
C TYR A 509 -19.94 -2.71 7.45
N ASN A 510 -21.02 -2.06 7.88
CA ASN A 510 -22.40 -2.57 7.74
C ASN A 510 -23.27 -1.78 6.76
N ASP A 511 -22.68 -0.79 6.06
CA ASP A 511 -23.38 0.16 5.20
C ASP A 511 -22.58 0.56 3.95
N ASN A 512 -21.67 -0.31 3.48
CA ASN A 512 -20.67 0.01 2.47
C ASN A 512 -21.03 -0.35 1.02
N THR A 513 -22.14 -1.04 0.78
CA THR A 513 -22.45 -1.60 -0.55
C THR A 513 -23.55 -0.81 -1.29
N ILE A 514 -23.28 -0.35 -2.53
CA ILE A 514 -24.26 0.36 -3.39
C ILE A 514 -25.46 -0.54 -3.68
N ASN A 515 -26.68 -0.03 -3.55
CA ASN A 515 -27.89 -0.80 -3.84
C ASN A 515 -28.00 -1.16 -5.33
N ALA A 516 -27.88 -2.44 -5.65
CA ALA A 516 -27.90 -2.96 -7.02
C ALA A 516 -29.27 -2.88 -7.72
N CYS A 517 -30.35 -2.57 -7.00
CA CYS A 517 -31.71 -2.62 -7.54
C CYS A 517 -32.30 -1.21 -7.79
N MET A 518 -31.54 -0.16 -7.50
CA MET A 518 -31.96 1.23 -7.64
C MET A 518 -31.44 1.82 -8.95
N GLU A 519 -32.34 2.40 -9.77
CA GLU A 519 -31.94 3.09 -11.01
C GLU A 519 -31.02 4.28 -10.73
N SER A 520 -31.22 4.97 -9.61
CA SER A 520 -30.36 6.08 -9.17
C SER A 520 -28.90 5.67 -8.94
N SER A 521 -28.63 4.41 -8.60
CA SER A 521 -27.25 3.87 -8.52
C SER A 521 -26.58 3.92 -9.90
N TYR A 522 -27.31 3.54 -10.95
CA TYR A 522 -26.79 3.53 -12.32
C TYR A 522 -26.74 4.92 -12.94
N ASP A 523 -27.66 5.82 -12.57
CA ASP A 523 -27.58 7.24 -12.92
C ASP A 523 -26.33 7.90 -12.32
N PHE A 524 -25.99 7.58 -11.07
CA PHE A 524 -24.77 8.04 -10.41
C PHE A 524 -23.52 7.53 -11.14
N ILE A 525 -23.45 6.22 -11.41
CA ILE A 525 -22.32 5.61 -12.12
C ILE A 525 -22.16 6.24 -13.51
N GLY A 526 -23.27 6.38 -14.25
CA GLY A 526 -23.28 7.04 -15.55
C GLY A 526 -22.72 8.46 -15.49
N LYS A 527 -23.17 9.25 -14.51
CA LYS A 527 -22.69 10.61 -14.27
C LYS A 527 -21.19 10.65 -13.96
N VAL A 528 -20.71 9.82 -13.03
CA VAL A 528 -19.27 9.76 -12.70
C VAL A 528 -18.45 9.36 -13.92
N MET A 529 -18.88 8.34 -14.67
CA MET A 529 -18.16 7.88 -15.85
C MET A 529 -18.10 8.93 -16.97
N ASP A 530 -19.18 9.70 -17.15
CA ASP A 530 -19.20 10.80 -18.12
C ASP A 530 -18.20 11.91 -17.75
N GLU A 531 -18.11 12.28 -16.47
CA GLU A 531 -17.16 13.28 -15.98
C GLU A 531 -15.70 12.79 -16.07
N VAL A 532 -15.41 11.56 -15.64
CA VAL A 532 -14.05 10.99 -15.71
C VAL A 532 -13.61 10.84 -17.17
N LYS A 533 -14.49 10.37 -18.06
CA LYS A 533 -14.20 10.29 -19.51
C LYS A 533 -13.91 11.68 -20.09
N ALA A 534 -14.66 12.71 -19.69
CA ALA A 534 -14.43 14.08 -20.12
C ALA A 534 -13.08 14.62 -19.62
N MET A 535 -12.70 14.38 -18.35
CA MET A 535 -11.39 14.78 -17.82
C MET A 535 -10.23 14.15 -18.61
N HIS A 536 -10.33 12.85 -18.89
CA HIS A 536 -9.37 12.12 -19.71
C HIS A 536 -9.24 12.67 -21.13
N ALA A 537 -10.37 12.92 -21.81
CA ALA A 537 -10.38 13.53 -23.13
C ALA A 537 -9.75 14.94 -23.11
N ASN A 538 -10.08 15.75 -22.11
CA ASN A 538 -9.56 17.12 -21.92
C ASN A 538 -8.06 17.15 -21.59
N ALA A 539 -7.51 16.07 -21.02
CA ALA A 539 -6.09 15.92 -20.76
C ALA A 539 -5.30 15.39 -21.97
N GLY A 540 -5.98 14.90 -23.01
CA GLY A 540 -5.33 14.27 -24.16
C GLY A 540 -4.96 12.80 -23.93
N GLN A 541 -5.52 12.15 -22.90
CA GLN A 541 -5.36 10.72 -22.63
C GLN A 541 -6.75 10.07 -22.54
N PRO A 542 -7.40 9.75 -23.68
CA PRO A 542 -8.75 9.17 -23.67
C PRO A 542 -8.87 7.97 -22.74
N LEU A 543 -9.96 7.92 -21.98
CA LEU A 543 -10.24 6.80 -21.07
C LEU A 543 -10.62 5.57 -21.89
N THR A 544 -9.73 4.59 -21.99
CA THR A 544 -10.01 3.34 -22.70
C THR A 544 -10.32 2.18 -21.76
N ARG A 545 -10.01 2.31 -20.47
CA ARG A 545 -10.23 1.27 -19.47
C ARG A 545 -10.57 1.90 -18.12
N TYR A 546 -11.53 1.30 -17.44
CA TYR A 546 -11.94 1.69 -16.09
C TYR A 546 -12.01 0.44 -15.22
N HIS A 547 -11.43 0.53 -14.01
CA HIS A 547 -11.47 -0.56 -13.04
C HIS A 547 -12.64 -0.35 -12.08
N ILE A 548 -13.51 -1.35 -11.95
CA ILE A 548 -14.76 -1.23 -11.17
C ILE A 548 -14.63 -1.79 -9.75
N GLY A 549 -13.50 -2.38 -9.38
CA GLY A 549 -13.39 -3.22 -8.18
C GLY A 549 -14.08 -4.56 -8.42
N ALA A 550 -15.40 -4.59 -8.25
CA ALA A 550 -16.30 -5.75 -8.30
C ALA A 550 -16.24 -6.70 -7.08
N ASP A 551 -15.34 -6.47 -6.15
CA ASP A 551 -15.14 -7.27 -4.94
C ASP A 551 -16.19 -6.99 -3.85
N GLU A 552 -16.33 -7.98 -2.96
CA GLU A 552 -16.99 -7.90 -1.65
C GLU A 552 -18.38 -7.23 -1.57
N THR A 553 -19.45 -7.99 -1.84
CA THR A 553 -20.84 -7.54 -1.56
C THR A 553 -21.39 -7.97 -0.19
N ALA A 554 -20.68 -8.85 0.51
CA ALA A 554 -20.97 -9.32 1.87
C ALA A 554 -22.43 -9.75 2.18
N GLY A 555 -23.24 -10.09 1.17
CA GLY A 555 -24.65 -10.46 1.36
C GLY A 555 -25.61 -9.25 1.54
N ALA A 556 -25.24 -8.08 1.03
CA ALA A 556 -26.08 -6.88 1.04
C ALA A 556 -27.44 -7.07 0.33
N TRP A 557 -28.38 -6.16 0.63
CA TRP A 557 -29.70 -5.99 -0.02
C TRP A 557 -30.75 -7.09 0.18
N VAL A 558 -30.45 -8.16 0.92
CA VAL A 558 -31.37 -9.29 1.14
C VAL A 558 -32.71 -8.84 1.72
N GLU A 559 -32.69 -7.85 2.62
CA GLU A 559 -33.88 -7.30 3.27
C GLU A 559 -34.37 -5.98 2.66
N SER A 560 -33.73 -5.48 1.60
CA SER A 560 -34.11 -4.25 0.87
C SER A 560 -35.48 -4.42 0.20
N PRO A 561 -36.50 -3.62 0.57
CA PRO A 561 -37.79 -3.64 -0.10
C PRO A 561 -37.70 -3.38 -1.62
N ILE A 562 -36.80 -2.49 -2.04
CA ILE A 562 -36.58 -2.22 -3.47
C ILE A 562 -36.04 -3.47 -4.18
N CYS A 563 -35.06 -4.16 -3.59
CA CYS A 563 -34.52 -5.38 -4.18
C CYS A 563 -35.51 -6.55 -4.19
N LYS A 564 -36.30 -6.72 -3.12
CA LYS A 564 -37.39 -7.70 -3.08
C LYS A 564 -38.41 -7.45 -4.21
N ALA A 565 -38.78 -6.19 -4.42
CA ALA A 565 -39.66 -5.81 -5.51
C ALA A 565 -39.03 -6.04 -6.89
N PHE A 566 -37.73 -5.72 -7.06
CA PHE A 566 -37.01 -5.99 -8.30
C PHE A 566 -36.94 -7.49 -8.62
N ILE A 567 -36.56 -8.33 -7.66
CA ILE A 567 -36.49 -9.79 -7.83
C ILE A 567 -37.86 -10.35 -8.23
N ALA A 568 -38.94 -9.87 -7.61
CA ALA A 568 -40.29 -10.35 -7.91
C ALA A 568 -40.79 -9.96 -9.32
N ASN A 569 -40.30 -8.86 -9.90
CA ASN A 569 -40.91 -8.23 -11.07
C ASN A 569 -40.00 -8.07 -12.30
N ASN A 570 -38.69 -8.33 -12.19
CA ASN A 570 -37.77 -8.19 -13.30
C ASN A 570 -38.04 -9.21 -14.43
N LYS A 571 -37.61 -8.87 -15.65
CA LYS A 571 -37.71 -9.74 -16.84
C LYS A 571 -36.36 -10.37 -17.21
N LEU A 572 -35.37 -10.26 -16.33
CA LEU A 572 -33.98 -10.65 -16.58
C LEU A 572 -33.68 -12.07 -16.08
N GLY A 573 -34.64 -12.73 -15.44
CA GLY A 573 -34.46 -14.08 -14.88
C GLY A 573 -33.71 -14.08 -13.55
N ILE A 574 -33.53 -12.91 -12.92
CA ILE A 574 -32.94 -12.78 -11.59
C ILE A 574 -34.01 -13.18 -10.57
N SER A 575 -33.76 -14.25 -9.84
CA SER A 575 -34.75 -14.87 -8.96
C SER A 575 -34.30 -14.96 -7.49
N LYS A 576 -33.01 -14.68 -7.22
CA LYS A 576 -32.44 -14.71 -5.87
C LYS A 576 -31.49 -13.54 -5.61
N ALA A 577 -31.28 -13.19 -4.35
CA ALA A 577 -30.45 -12.06 -3.94
C ALA A 577 -28.97 -12.26 -4.27
N GLU A 578 -28.47 -13.49 -4.23
CA GLU A 578 -27.07 -13.83 -4.54
C GLU A 578 -26.70 -13.54 -6.00
N GLN A 579 -27.69 -13.38 -6.88
CA GLN A 579 -27.50 -13.01 -8.29
C GLN A 579 -27.40 -11.49 -8.50
N LEU A 580 -27.66 -10.67 -7.47
CA LEU A 580 -27.67 -9.21 -7.61
C LEU A 580 -26.26 -8.62 -7.82
N GLY A 581 -25.23 -9.23 -7.21
CA GLY A 581 -23.84 -8.81 -7.38
C GLY A 581 -23.38 -8.95 -8.83
N SER A 582 -23.55 -10.15 -9.41
CA SER A 582 -23.22 -10.38 -10.83
C SER A 582 -24.08 -9.55 -11.77
N TYR A 583 -25.37 -9.37 -11.48
CA TYR A 583 -26.24 -8.45 -12.23
C TYR A 583 -25.70 -7.02 -12.24
N PHE A 584 -25.28 -6.51 -11.09
CA PHE A 584 -24.71 -5.17 -10.98
C PHE A 584 -23.45 -5.03 -11.83
N VAL A 585 -22.52 -5.96 -11.70
CA VAL A 585 -21.26 -5.98 -12.47
C VAL A 585 -21.54 -6.03 -13.98
N GLU A 586 -22.41 -6.92 -14.44
CA GLU A 586 -22.79 -7.03 -15.86
C GLU A 586 -23.42 -5.73 -16.38
N ARG A 587 -24.26 -5.09 -15.58
CA ARG A 587 -24.91 -3.83 -15.95
C ARG A 587 -23.91 -2.67 -16.00
N VAL A 588 -22.98 -2.57 -15.05
CA VAL A 588 -21.91 -1.56 -15.07
C VAL A 588 -20.96 -1.80 -16.25
N ALA A 589 -20.58 -3.04 -16.52
CA ALA A 589 -19.76 -3.38 -17.68
C ALA A 589 -20.42 -2.94 -19.00
N LYS A 590 -21.75 -3.09 -19.10
CA LYS A 590 -22.51 -2.55 -20.23
C LYS A 590 -22.49 -1.01 -20.29
N ILE A 591 -22.67 -0.32 -19.16
CA ILE A 591 -22.59 1.16 -19.09
C ILE A 591 -21.24 1.68 -19.57
N LEU A 592 -20.15 0.99 -19.23
CA LEU A 592 -18.79 1.28 -19.68
C LEU A 592 -18.62 0.97 -21.17
N SER A 593 -19.10 -0.18 -21.63
CA SER A 593 -19.00 -0.58 -23.03
C SER A 593 -19.76 0.36 -23.96
N ASP A 594 -20.95 0.83 -23.56
CA ASP A 594 -21.74 1.83 -24.30
C ASP A 594 -21.00 3.20 -24.38
N ARG A 595 -19.93 3.38 -23.60
CA ARG A 595 -19.02 4.53 -23.60
C ARG A 595 -17.65 4.21 -24.22
N ASP A 596 -17.48 3.07 -24.89
CA ASP A 596 -16.20 2.63 -25.47
C ASP A 596 -15.08 2.48 -24.43
N ILE A 597 -15.44 2.10 -23.19
CA ILE A 597 -14.50 1.87 -22.09
C ILE A 597 -14.47 0.38 -21.77
N GLU A 598 -13.27 -0.21 -21.78
CA GLU A 598 -13.05 -1.60 -21.36
C GLU A 598 -13.26 -1.73 -19.84
N THR A 599 -13.99 -2.76 -19.44
CA THR A 599 -14.20 -3.08 -18.02
C THR A 599 -13.01 -3.86 -17.46
N ALA A 600 -12.51 -3.43 -16.31
CA ALA A 600 -11.52 -4.13 -15.50
C ALA A 600 -12.05 -4.34 -14.08
N GLY A 601 -11.63 -5.40 -13.38
CA GLY A 601 -12.02 -5.66 -11.98
C GLY A 601 -11.18 -6.75 -11.32
N TRP A 602 -11.36 -6.95 -10.02
CA TRP A 602 -10.79 -8.06 -9.26
C TRP A 602 -11.47 -9.39 -9.64
N ASN A 603 -10.68 -10.47 -9.75
CA ASN A 603 -11.14 -11.70 -10.38
C ASN A 603 -12.30 -12.40 -9.65
N ASP A 604 -12.36 -12.31 -8.33
CA ASP A 604 -13.40 -12.89 -7.47
C ASP A 604 -14.77 -12.27 -7.77
N GLY A 605 -14.86 -10.95 -7.80
CA GLY A 605 -16.07 -10.22 -8.16
C GLY A 605 -16.55 -10.51 -9.58
N MET A 606 -15.59 -10.57 -10.50
CA MET A 606 -15.88 -10.71 -11.92
C MET A 606 -16.24 -12.14 -12.33
N MET A 607 -15.67 -13.18 -11.69
CA MET A 607 -15.85 -14.58 -12.12
C MET A 607 -17.26 -15.15 -11.91
N HIS A 608 -18.10 -14.46 -11.12
CA HIS A 608 -19.50 -14.82 -10.89
C HIS A 608 -20.46 -14.32 -11.97
N THR A 609 -19.98 -13.46 -12.87
CA THR A 609 -20.76 -12.96 -14.02
C THR A 609 -21.02 -14.06 -15.04
N ASN A 610 -22.10 -13.92 -15.80
CA ASN A 610 -22.33 -14.71 -17.00
C ASN A 610 -21.45 -14.16 -18.13
N PRO A 611 -20.49 -14.93 -18.66
CA PRO A 611 -19.59 -14.45 -19.72
C PRO A 611 -20.32 -13.96 -20.97
N ASN A 612 -21.54 -14.45 -21.24
CA ASN A 612 -22.34 -14.01 -22.38
C ASN A 612 -22.96 -12.62 -22.21
N ASN A 613 -23.06 -12.14 -20.96
CA ASN A 613 -23.56 -10.80 -20.63
C ASN A 613 -22.42 -9.78 -20.51
N MET A 614 -21.17 -10.24 -20.52
CA MET A 614 -19.98 -9.39 -20.42
C MET A 614 -19.50 -8.90 -21.80
N PRO A 615 -18.86 -7.73 -21.87
CA PRO A 615 -18.24 -7.25 -23.11
C PRO A 615 -17.18 -8.22 -23.66
N ALA A 616 -16.87 -8.09 -24.96
CA ALA A 616 -15.87 -8.95 -25.61
C ALA A 616 -14.45 -8.77 -25.06
N THR A 617 -14.15 -7.62 -24.48
CA THR A 617 -12.86 -7.33 -23.84
C THR A 617 -13.10 -6.97 -22.39
N VAL A 618 -12.64 -7.86 -21.51
CA VAL A 618 -12.69 -7.71 -20.05
C VAL A 618 -11.31 -7.99 -19.52
N GLN A 619 -10.84 -7.16 -18.59
CA GLN A 619 -9.63 -7.40 -17.84
C GLN A 619 -9.96 -7.85 -16.42
N ALA A 620 -9.18 -8.79 -15.89
CA ALA A 620 -9.25 -9.19 -14.50
C ALA A 620 -7.87 -9.14 -13.83
N ASN A 621 -7.78 -8.53 -12.66
CA ASN A 621 -6.63 -8.63 -11.78
C ASN A 621 -6.74 -9.94 -10.98
N ALA A 622 -5.82 -10.87 -11.21
CA ALA A 622 -5.80 -12.18 -10.54
C ALA A 622 -5.04 -12.07 -9.20
N TRP A 623 -5.79 -11.99 -8.10
CA TRP A 623 -5.26 -11.74 -6.75
C TRP A 623 -5.38 -12.94 -5.81
N SER A 624 -5.85 -14.10 -6.26
CA SER A 624 -5.94 -15.29 -5.41
C SER A 624 -4.55 -15.86 -5.09
N LEU A 625 -4.35 -16.33 -3.86
CA LEU A 625 -3.04 -16.81 -3.39
C LEU A 625 -2.59 -18.08 -4.11
N ILE A 626 -1.32 -18.14 -4.51
CA ILE A 626 -0.75 -19.32 -5.21
C ILE A 626 -0.80 -20.55 -4.30
N GLN A 627 -0.45 -20.38 -3.02
CA GLN A 627 -0.56 -21.42 -1.98
C GLN A 627 -1.98 -21.98 -1.83
N TRP A 628 -3.01 -21.22 -2.19
CA TRP A 628 -4.42 -21.62 -2.15
C TRP A 628 -4.98 -21.94 -3.53
N GLN A 629 -4.11 -22.33 -4.46
CA GLN A 629 -4.48 -22.72 -5.83
C GLN A 629 -5.01 -21.57 -6.70
N GLY A 630 -4.66 -20.32 -6.40
CA GLY A 630 -5.12 -19.14 -7.13
C GLY A 630 -4.77 -19.15 -8.63
N HIS A 631 -3.78 -19.94 -9.05
CA HIS A 631 -3.47 -20.16 -10.47
C HIS A 631 -4.65 -20.71 -11.27
N LYS A 632 -5.52 -21.52 -10.64
CA LYS A 632 -6.70 -22.12 -11.30
C LYS A 632 -7.71 -21.07 -11.75
N GLU A 633 -7.91 -20.04 -10.93
CA GLU A 633 -8.83 -18.95 -11.23
C GLU A 633 -8.28 -18.08 -12.36
N ALA A 634 -6.97 -17.77 -12.32
CA ALA A 634 -6.29 -17.08 -13.41
C ALA A 634 -6.39 -17.86 -14.74
N HIS A 635 -6.15 -19.17 -14.72
CA HIS A 635 -6.27 -20.03 -15.91
C HIS A 635 -7.70 -20.08 -16.45
N LYS A 636 -8.70 -20.24 -15.56
CA LYS A 636 -10.11 -20.25 -15.94
C LYS A 636 -10.51 -18.99 -16.71
N LEU A 637 -10.16 -17.81 -16.19
CA LEU A 637 -10.51 -16.54 -16.82
C LEU A 637 -9.69 -16.30 -18.11
N ALA A 638 -8.40 -16.65 -18.14
CA ALA A 638 -7.59 -16.59 -19.36
C ALA A 638 -8.16 -17.49 -20.48
N ASN A 639 -8.64 -18.68 -20.13
CA ASN A 639 -9.30 -19.60 -21.05
C ASN A 639 -10.60 -19.03 -21.63
N GLN A 640 -11.25 -18.11 -20.93
CA GLN A 640 -12.42 -17.35 -21.41
C GLN A 640 -12.05 -16.14 -22.29
N ASN A 641 -10.78 -15.97 -22.66
CA ASN A 641 -10.23 -14.80 -23.37
C ASN A 641 -10.23 -13.50 -22.57
N TRP A 642 -10.37 -13.58 -21.24
CA TRP A 642 -10.20 -12.39 -20.43
C TRP A 642 -8.72 -12.02 -20.34
N GLN A 643 -8.47 -10.73 -20.28
CA GLN A 643 -7.14 -10.17 -20.16
C GLN A 643 -6.68 -10.26 -18.71
N ILE A 644 -5.83 -11.22 -18.38
CA ILE A 644 -5.39 -11.43 -17.00
C ILE A 644 -4.16 -10.59 -16.69
N VAL A 645 -4.26 -9.77 -15.65
CA VAL A 645 -3.14 -9.08 -15.01
C VAL A 645 -2.83 -9.83 -13.71
N VAL A 646 -1.63 -10.42 -13.64
CA VAL A 646 -1.17 -11.16 -12.48
C VAL A 646 -0.96 -10.20 -11.31
N SER A 647 -1.54 -10.52 -10.16
CA SER A 647 -1.68 -9.61 -9.02
C SER A 647 -1.65 -10.35 -7.67
N ASN A 648 -0.90 -11.47 -7.59
CA ASN A 648 -0.90 -12.33 -6.41
C ASN A 648 -0.31 -11.61 -5.17
N PRO A 649 -1.04 -11.52 -4.04
CA PRO A 649 -0.61 -10.86 -2.81
C PRO A 649 0.60 -11.51 -2.14
N ASP A 650 0.81 -12.80 -2.38
CA ASP A 650 1.99 -13.51 -1.86
C ASP A 650 3.33 -12.88 -2.30
N VAL A 651 3.33 -12.03 -3.34
CA VAL A 651 4.54 -11.37 -3.85
C VAL A 651 4.34 -9.93 -4.34
N THR A 652 3.19 -9.57 -4.92
CA THR A 652 3.01 -8.26 -5.60
C THR A 652 2.45 -7.16 -4.71
N TYR A 653 1.94 -7.48 -3.51
CA TYR A 653 1.38 -6.51 -2.57
C TYR A 653 2.51 -5.83 -1.79
N PHE A 654 2.70 -4.54 -2.05
CA PHE A 654 3.76 -3.70 -1.49
C PHE A 654 3.35 -3.08 -0.16
N ASP A 655 2.08 -3.14 0.21
CA ASP A 655 1.64 -2.90 1.57
C ASP A 655 2.12 -3.97 2.55
N PHE A 656 2.65 -5.11 2.08
CA PHE A 656 3.22 -6.16 2.94
C PHE A 656 4.67 -5.91 3.34
N PRO A 657 5.08 -6.40 4.52
CA PRO A 657 6.42 -6.18 5.05
C PRO A 657 7.49 -6.78 4.15
N TYR A 658 8.64 -6.11 4.08
CA TYR A 658 9.80 -6.64 3.38
C TYR A 658 10.36 -7.89 4.08
N GLU A 659 10.45 -7.85 5.40
CA GLU A 659 11.05 -8.90 6.22
C GLU A 659 10.07 -9.29 7.33
N ALA A 660 10.16 -10.53 7.81
CA ALA A 660 9.33 -10.99 8.93
C ALA A 660 9.88 -10.43 10.25
N ASP A 661 9.46 -9.22 10.59
CA ASP A 661 9.86 -8.49 11.80
C ASP A 661 8.67 -7.66 12.30
N PRO A 662 8.31 -7.69 13.59
CA PRO A 662 7.21 -6.90 14.13
C PRO A 662 7.34 -5.39 13.91
N LYS A 663 8.56 -4.87 13.71
CA LYS A 663 8.82 -3.45 13.46
C LYS A 663 8.75 -3.07 11.98
N GLU A 664 8.54 -4.01 11.07
CA GLU A 664 8.23 -3.67 9.68
C GLU A 664 6.79 -3.15 9.58
N HIS A 665 6.61 -2.11 8.76
CA HIS A 665 5.29 -1.64 8.39
C HIS A 665 4.66 -2.61 7.39
N GLY A 666 3.37 -2.85 7.56
CA GLY A 666 2.58 -3.52 6.53
C GLY A 666 1.57 -4.50 7.08
N TYR A 667 0.51 -4.73 6.30
CA TYR A 667 -0.37 -5.87 6.51
C TYR A 667 0.33 -7.17 6.08
N TYR A 668 -0.22 -8.32 6.45
CA TYR A 668 0.50 -9.59 6.27
C TYR A 668 -0.46 -10.79 6.20
N TRP A 669 -1.70 -10.56 5.76
CA TRP A 669 -2.73 -11.60 5.71
C TRP A 669 -2.36 -12.75 4.77
N ALA A 670 -1.53 -12.47 3.76
CA ALA A 670 -1.11 -13.40 2.71
C ALA A 670 0.38 -13.77 2.71
N ALA A 671 1.26 -12.90 3.20
CA ALA A 671 2.70 -13.17 3.33
C ALA A 671 3.31 -12.42 4.51
N ARG A 672 4.25 -13.07 5.21
CA ARG A 672 5.02 -12.47 6.33
C ARG A 672 6.27 -11.73 5.86
N HIS A 673 6.68 -11.93 4.62
CA HIS A 673 7.81 -11.26 3.99
C HIS A 673 7.65 -11.30 2.46
N SER A 674 7.76 -10.14 1.83
CA SER A 674 7.78 -9.97 0.38
C SER A 674 8.80 -8.91 0.01
N ASN A 675 10.09 -9.28 0.09
CA ASN A 675 11.19 -8.40 -0.27
C ASN A 675 11.45 -8.38 -1.79
N THR A 676 12.38 -7.51 -2.21
CA THR A 676 12.81 -7.35 -3.60
C THR A 676 13.32 -8.64 -4.25
N GLU A 677 13.98 -9.50 -3.46
CA GLU A 677 14.48 -10.79 -3.98
C GLU A 677 13.30 -11.69 -4.34
N LYS A 678 12.34 -11.90 -3.43
CA LYS A 678 11.17 -12.74 -3.69
C LYS A 678 10.43 -12.31 -4.97
N LEU A 679 10.26 -11.00 -5.16
CA LEU A 679 9.64 -10.46 -6.37
C LEU A 679 10.50 -10.66 -7.63
N PHE A 680 11.82 -10.56 -7.54
CA PHE A 680 12.71 -10.86 -8.66
C PHE A 680 12.60 -12.34 -9.09
N GLN A 681 12.40 -13.25 -8.14
CA GLN A 681 12.25 -14.68 -8.37
C GLN A 681 10.88 -15.08 -8.95
N PHE A 682 9.92 -14.15 -9.01
CA PHE A 682 8.55 -14.43 -9.45
C PHE A 682 8.47 -14.84 -10.92
N MET A 683 7.77 -15.93 -11.20
CA MET A 683 7.51 -16.48 -12.53
C MET A 683 6.02 -16.30 -12.92
N PRO A 684 5.58 -15.10 -13.33
CA PRO A 684 4.17 -14.83 -13.60
C PRO A 684 3.56 -15.73 -14.69
N ASP A 685 4.35 -16.19 -15.66
CA ASP A 685 3.91 -17.13 -16.72
C ASP A 685 3.66 -18.56 -16.22
N ASN A 686 4.11 -18.93 -15.02
CA ASN A 686 3.95 -20.28 -14.46
C ASN A 686 3.78 -20.20 -12.93
N LEU A 687 2.62 -19.68 -12.53
CA LEU A 687 2.24 -19.52 -11.12
C LEU A 687 2.41 -20.80 -10.26
N PRO A 688 1.99 -22.00 -10.68
CA PRO A 688 2.12 -23.18 -9.80
C PRO A 688 3.57 -23.63 -9.55
N ALA A 689 4.54 -23.27 -10.41
CA ALA A 689 5.94 -23.68 -10.21
C ALA A 689 6.57 -23.14 -8.91
N HIS A 690 6.00 -22.12 -8.29
CA HIS A 690 6.49 -21.55 -7.04
C HIS A 690 6.40 -22.55 -5.87
N ALA A 691 5.50 -23.52 -5.90
CA ALA A 691 5.41 -24.56 -4.86
C ALA A 691 6.71 -25.38 -4.68
N GLU A 692 7.61 -25.36 -5.68
CA GLU A 692 8.91 -26.04 -5.58
C GLU A 692 9.94 -25.32 -4.69
N PHE A 693 9.72 -24.05 -4.33
CA PHE A 693 10.75 -23.26 -3.63
C PHE A 693 10.22 -22.12 -2.77
N TRP A 694 8.99 -21.66 -2.97
CA TRP A 694 8.32 -20.77 -2.03
C TRP A 694 7.67 -21.58 -0.92
N LEU A 695 7.51 -20.92 0.21
CA LEU A 695 6.77 -21.41 1.35
C LEU A 695 5.46 -20.63 1.47
N ASP A 696 4.55 -21.20 2.23
CA ASP A 696 3.24 -20.64 2.53
C ASP A 696 3.37 -19.45 3.52
N ARG A 697 2.25 -18.83 3.91
CA ARG A 697 2.28 -17.65 4.81
C ARG A 697 2.78 -17.92 6.24
N GLU A 698 2.99 -19.18 6.61
CA GLU A 698 3.60 -19.62 7.87
C GLU A 698 4.97 -20.28 7.65
N ASP A 699 5.59 -20.02 6.50
CA ASP A 699 6.84 -20.62 6.04
C ASP A 699 6.81 -22.17 6.00
N LYS A 700 5.66 -22.77 5.66
CA LYS A 700 5.55 -24.22 5.42
C LYS A 700 5.59 -24.56 3.93
N PRO A 701 6.12 -25.74 3.55
CA PRO A 701 5.97 -26.25 2.20
C PRO A 701 4.50 -26.44 1.82
N TYR A 702 4.14 -26.10 0.58
CA TYR A 702 2.82 -26.36 0.02
C TYR A 702 2.94 -27.07 -1.34
N ALA A 703 1.81 -27.47 -1.91
CA ALA A 703 1.75 -28.07 -3.24
C ALA A 703 0.67 -27.38 -4.07
N THR A 704 0.95 -27.22 -5.37
CA THR A 704 -0.05 -26.76 -6.35
C THR A 704 -0.32 -27.86 -7.34
N ASP A 705 -1.58 -28.03 -7.68
CA ASP A 705 -2.02 -29.03 -8.64
C ASP A 705 -2.74 -28.34 -9.79
N ASP A 706 -2.12 -28.38 -10.96
CA ASP A 706 -2.64 -27.81 -12.20
C ASP A 706 -3.05 -28.91 -13.20
N THR A 707 -3.20 -30.15 -12.74
CA THR A 707 -3.79 -31.21 -13.58
C THR A 707 -5.29 -31.00 -13.77
N GLU A 708 -5.81 -31.45 -14.92
CA GLU A 708 -7.25 -31.40 -15.16
C GLU A 708 -8.01 -32.25 -14.14
N ALA A 709 -9.10 -31.70 -13.62
CA ALA A 709 -10.01 -32.42 -12.73
C ALA A 709 -11.45 -32.08 -13.06
N VAL A 710 -12.33 -33.06 -12.91
CA VAL A 710 -13.76 -32.95 -13.13
C VAL A 710 -14.46 -33.22 -11.80
N ASN A 711 -15.40 -32.35 -11.43
CA ASN A 711 -16.17 -32.50 -10.20
C ASN A 711 -17.14 -33.69 -10.30
N GLU A 712 -17.82 -34.00 -9.19
CA GLU A 712 -18.80 -35.09 -9.10
C GLU A 712 -20.00 -34.95 -10.07
N HIS A 713 -20.22 -33.76 -10.65
CA HIS A 713 -21.28 -33.45 -11.60
C HIS A 713 -20.84 -33.56 -13.07
N GLY A 714 -19.59 -33.96 -13.33
CA GLY A 714 -19.07 -34.08 -14.69
C GLY A 714 -18.60 -32.74 -15.30
N GLU A 715 -18.47 -31.69 -14.48
CA GLU A 715 -18.01 -30.37 -14.92
C GLU A 715 -16.52 -30.20 -14.63
N LEU A 716 -15.82 -29.48 -15.52
CA LEU A 716 -14.40 -29.20 -15.34
C LEU A 716 -14.19 -28.31 -14.10
N GLU A 717 -13.64 -28.89 -13.03
CA GLU A 717 -13.35 -28.24 -11.75
C GLU A 717 -12.00 -27.51 -11.79
N ARG A 718 -11.05 -28.08 -12.53
CA ARG A 718 -9.69 -27.54 -12.72
C ARG A 718 -9.34 -27.64 -14.19
N SER A 719 -8.94 -26.52 -14.78
CA SER A 719 -8.47 -26.48 -16.15
C SER A 719 -7.03 -25.98 -16.18
N THR A 720 -6.18 -26.69 -16.91
CA THR A 720 -4.89 -26.15 -17.37
C THR A 720 -5.13 -24.86 -18.16
N LEU A 721 -4.11 -24.00 -18.21
CA LEU A 721 -4.10 -22.91 -19.17
C LEU A 721 -4.11 -23.52 -20.57
N THR A 722 -5.02 -23.07 -21.43
CA THR A 722 -5.14 -23.57 -22.80
C THR A 722 -3.92 -23.15 -23.63
N ALA A 723 -3.38 -24.04 -24.45
CA ALA A 723 -2.26 -23.74 -25.34
C ALA A 723 -2.52 -22.47 -26.17
N GLY A 724 -1.59 -21.51 -26.11
CA GLY A 724 -1.69 -20.22 -26.80
C GLY A 724 -2.44 -19.13 -26.01
N LYS A 725 -2.99 -19.43 -24.83
CA LYS A 725 -3.40 -18.41 -23.86
C LYS A 725 -2.20 -17.95 -23.04
N THR A 726 -2.17 -16.67 -22.73
CA THR A 726 -1.14 -16.04 -21.90
C THR A 726 -1.79 -14.98 -21.02
N PHE A 727 -1.09 -14.58 -19.96
CA PHE A 727 -1.43 -13.38 -19.22
C PHE A 727 -0.95 -12.13 -19.98
N ILE A 728 -1.61 -11.00 -19.78
CA ILE A 728 -1.27 -9.75 -20.47
C ILE A 728 -0.28 -8.89 -19.68
N GLY A 729 -0.02 -9.23 -18.42
CA GLY A 729 0.82 -8.42 -17.55
C GLY A 729 0.92 -8.85 -16.10
N VAL A 730 1.70 -8.07 -15.36
CA VAL A 730 1.85 -8.11 -13.91
C VAL A 730 1.68 -6.69 -13.36
N GLN A 731 1.17 -6.60 -12.13
CA GLN A 731 0.98 -5.33 -11.43
C GLN A 731 1.42 -5.48 -9.98
N GLY A 732 2.13 -4.48 -9.45
CA GLY A 732 2.34 -4.29 -8.01
C GLY A 732 1.24 -3.41 -7.41
N GLN A 733 0.95 -3.58 -6.13
CA GLN A 733 -0.20 -2.95 -5.46
C GLN A 733 0.31 -2.30 -4.18
N LEU A 734 0.09 -1.01 -4.03
CA LEU A 734 0.24 -0.34 -2.74
C LEU A 734 -1.14 -0.04 -2.19
N TRP A 735 -1.65 -0.93 -1.34
CA TRP A 735 -2.77 -0.62 -0.47
C TRP A 735 -2.32 0.30 0.68
N SER A 736 -3.27 1.05 1.24
CA SER A 736 -2.93 2.22 2.05
C SER A 736 -3.51 2.24 3.47
N GLU A 737 -4.02 1.13 4.01
CA GLU A 737 -4.58 1.05 5.37
C GLU A 737 -3.59 1.56 6.43
N ASN A 738 -2.34 1.08 6.36
CA ASN A 738 -1.25 1.49 7.24
C ASN A 738 -0.12 2.22 6.50
N THR A 739 -0.44 2.88 5.37
CA THR A 739 0.47 3.75 4.61
C THR A 739 -0.02 5.19 4.75
N ARG A 740 0.28 5.85 5.89
CA ARG A 740 -0.38 7.13 6.27
C ARG A 740 0.26 8.39 5.69
N ASN A 741 1.43 8.27 5.04
CA ASN A 741 2.14 9.39 4.44
C ASN A 741 2.95 8.93 3.20
N ASP A 742 3.39 9.92 2.42
CA ASP A 742 4.08 9.70 1.14
C ASP A 742 5.45 9.03 1.32
N ASP A 743 6.23 9.39 2.34
CA ASP A 743 7.52 8.76 2.64
C ASP A 743 7.36 7.26 2.89
N LEU A 744 6.33 6.86 3.65
CA LEU A 744 6.04 5.45 3.91
C LEU A 744 5.55 4.72 2.65
N ALA A 745 4.83 5.41 1.75
CA ALA A 745 4.47 4.85 0.45
C ALA A 745 5.71 4.57 -0.40
N GLU A 746 6.65 5.51 -0.47
CA GLU A 746 7.93 5.33 -1.16
C GLU A 746 8.80 4.25 -0.51
N TYR A 747 8.84 4.18 0.81
CA TYR A 747 9.54 3.12 1.56
C TYR A 747 9.03 1.74 1.15
N LYS A 748 7.71 1.61 1.04
CA LYS A 748 7.05 0.35 0.65
C LYS A 748 7.26 0.04 -0.83
N ILE A 749 7.27 1.03 -1.71
CA ILE A 749 7.41 0.81 -3.16
C ILE A 749 8.86 0.48 -3.54
N PHE A 750 9.83 1.20 -2.97
CA PHE A 750 11.21 1.14 -3.40
C PHE A 750 12.09 0.42 -2.38
N PRO A 751 12.95 -0.52 -2.82
CA PRO A 751 13.33 -0.79 -4.21
C PRO A 751 12.55 -1.92 -4.92
N ARG A 752 11.42 -2.42 -4.39
CA ARG A 752 10.63 -3.50 -5.03
C ARG A 752 10.15 -3.16 -6.44
N LEU A 753 9.87 -1.89 -6.72
CA LEU A 753 9.50 -1.43 -8.07
C LEU A 753 10.51 -1.85 -9.14
N PHE A 754 11.81 -1.92 -8.83
CA PHE A 754 12.82 -2.39 -9.78
C PHE A 754 12.63 -3.85 -10.15
N ALA A 755 12.33 -4.71 -9.17
CA ALA A 755 12.08 -6.13 -9.41
C ALA A 755 10.76 -6.36 -10.14
N LEU A 756 9.73 -5.54 -9.85
CA LEU A 756 8.48 -5.53 -10.60
C LEU A 756 8.71 -5.17 -12.07
N ALA A 757 9.42 -4.06 -12.33
CA ALA A 757 9.76 -3.60 -13.67
C ALA A 757 10.57 -4.64 -14.44
N GLU A 758 11.55 -5.24 -13.76
CA GLU A 758 12.38 -6.32 -14.26
C GLU A 758 11.53 -7.53 -14.70
N ARG A 759 10.60 -8.02 -13.86
CA ARG A 759 9.70 -9.13 -14.22
C ARG A 759 8.62 -8.77 -15.23
N ALA A 760 8.20 -7.51 -15.28
CA ALA A 760 7.22 -7.04 -16.24
C ALA A 760 7.81 -6.87 -17.65
N TRP A 761 9.10 -6.53 -17.74
CA TRP A 761 9.81 -6.27 -19.00
C TRP A 761 10.59 -7.47 -19.52
N HIS A 762 11.30 -8.20 -18.65
CA HIS A 762 12.21 -9.27 -19.05
C HIS A 762 11.66 -10.65 -18.68
N LYS A 763 11.74 -11.60 -19.62
CA LYS A 763 11.47 -13.02 -19.35
C LYS A 763 12.80 -13.76 -19.11
N PRO A 764 13.11 -14.15 -17.86
CA PRO A 764 14.40 -14.74 -17.58
C PRO A 764 14.50 -16.18 -18.08
N GLN A 765 15.70 -16.58 -18.51
CA GLN A 765 15.97 -17.95 -19.01
C GLN A 765 15.83 -19.03 -17.93
N TRP A 766 16.01 -18.66 -16.66
CA TRP A 766 15.81 -19.56 -15.52
C TRP A 766 14.34 -19.84 -15.22
N ALA A 767 13.38 -19.02 -15.72
CA ALA A 767 11.96 -19.28 -15.50
C ALA A 767 11.58 -20.68 -16.00
N VAL A 768 10.73 -21.37 -15.24
CA VAL A 768 10.21 -22.69 -15.61
C VAL A 768 9.07 -22.48 -16.60
N PRO A 769 9.18 -22.97 -17.85
CA PRO A 769 8.08 -22.88 -18.81
C PRO A 769 6.83 -23.58 -18.28
N TYR A 770 5.66 -23.01 -18.56
CA TYR A 770 4.39 -23.63 -18.20
C TYR A 770 4.18 -24.96 -18.96
N ASN A 771 3.69 -25.98 -18.24
CA ASN A 771 3.36 -27.28 -18.82
C ASN A 771 1.86 -27.35 -19.16
N TYR A 772 1.52 -27.15 -20.44
CA TYR A 772 0.15 -27.18 -20.94
C TYR A 772 -0.58 -28.53 -20.82
N ALA A 773 0.14 -29.62 -20.51
CA ALA A 773 -0.49 -30.90 -20.18
C ALA A 773 -0.94 -30.98 -18.72
N GLY A 774 -0.66 -29.96 -17.91
CA GLY A 774 -0.90 -29.94 -16.47
C GLY A 774 0.19 -30.67 -15.70
N GLN A 775 0.48 -30.15 -14.51
CA GLN A 775 1.50 -30.73 -13.64
C GLN A 775 1.20 -30.40 -12.17
N LYS A 776 1.57 -31.32 -11.28
CA LYS A 776 1.65 -31.05 -9.84
C LYS A 776 3.06 -30.56 -9.49
N TYR A 777 3.13 -29.49 -8.71
CA TYR A 777 4.36 -28.92 -8.20
C TYR A 777 4.39 -29.00 -6.68
N ASP A 778 5.53 -29.41 -6.15
CA ASP A 778 5.89 -29.39 -4.73
C ASP A 778 7.43 -29.40 -4.62
N GLN A 779 7.98 -29.38 -3.40
CA GLN A 779 9.43 -29.35 -3.21
C GLN A 779 10.20 -30.55 -3.81
N SER A 780 9.51 -31.58 -4.31
CA SER A 780 10.09 -32.76 -4.94
C SER A 780 9.88 -32.86 -6.45
N SER A 781 9.07 -32.00 -7.07
CA SER A 781 8.71 -32.13 -8.50
C SER A 781 9.85 -31.82 -9.48
N ALA A 782 10.90 -31.14 -9.04
CA ALA A 782 12.18 -30.96 -9.75
C ALA A 782 12.10 -30.31 -11.15
N SER A 783 11.05 -29.53 -11.43
CA SER A 783 10.91 -28.78 -12.69
C SER A 783 11.82 -27.56 -12.73
N PHE A 784 12.04 -26.95 -11.56
CA PHE A 784 13.03 -25.89 -11.38
C PHE A 784 14.39 -26.53 -11.09
N THR A 785 15.08 -26.89 -12.17
CA THR A 785 16.36 -27.62 -12.13
C THR A 785 17.45 -26.83 -11.40
N ASN A 786 18.48 -27.52 -10.91
CA ASN A 786 19.62 -26.88 -10.24
C ASN A 786 20.30 -25.83 -11.13
N ASP A 787 20.47 -26.09 -12.42
CA ASP A 787 21.06 -25.12 -13.35
C ASP A 787 20.23 -23.83 -13.45
N LYS A 788 18.89 -23.95 -13.43
CA LYS A 788 18.00 -22.79 -13.43
C LYS A 788 18.06 -22.03 -12.10
N ARG A 789 18.14 -22.74 -10.96
CA ARG A 789 18.32 -22.14 -9.63
C ARG A 789 19.64 -21.36 -9.56
N GLU A 790 20.72 -22.00 -10.00
CA GLU A 790 22.06 -21.42 -10.05
C GLU A 790 22.10 -20.16 -10.93
N LEU A 791 21.43 -20.20 -12.09
CA LEU A 791 21.32 -19.04 -12.99
C LEU A 791 20.46 -17.92 -12.38
N ARG A 792 19.34 -18.24 -11.73
CA ARG A 792 18.51 -17.25 -11.01
C ARG A 792 19.33 -16.55 -9.93
N ASP A 793 20.06 -17.31 -9.13
CA ASP A 793 20.83 -16.79 -8.00
C ASP A 793 22.00 -15.90 -8.49
N GLN A 794 22.61 -16.26 -9.62
CA GLN A 794 23.62 -15.42 -10.27
C GLN A 794 23.01 -14.11 -10.79
N GLN A 795 21.88 -14.18 -11.50
CA GLN A 795 21.22 -12.99 -12.04
C GLN A 795 20.64 -12.10 -10.93
N TRP A 796 20.23 -12.67 -9.80
CA TRP A 796 19.87 -11.89 -8.61
C TRP A 796 21.08 -11.12 -8.06
N ALA A 797 22.26 -11.77 -7.96
CA ALA A 797 23.46 -11.08 -7.51
C ALA A 797 23.84 -9.91 -8.45
N ASP A 798 23.76 -10.11 -9.77
CA ASP A 798 24.00 -9.06 -10.76
C ASP A 798 22.97 -7.92 -10.66
N PHE A 799 21.69 -8.26 -10.47
CA PHE A 799 20.60 -7.31 -10.29
C PHE A 799 20.78 -6.48 -9.00
N ALA A 800 21.02 -7.14 -7.86
CA ALA A 800 21.22 -6.49 -6.57
C ALA A 800 22.45 -5.58 -6.58
N ASN A 801 23.53 -6.01 -7.24
CA ASN A 801 24.74 -5.21 -7.43
C ASN A 801 24.49 -3.99 -8.32
N THR A 802 23.74 -4.14 -9.41
CA THR A 802 23.35 -3.01 -10.27
C THR A 802 22.49 -2.01 -9.51
N MET A 803 21.49 -2.50 -8.79
CA MET A 803 20.61 -1.68 -7.97
C MET A 803 21.39 -0.87 -6.94
N SER A 804 22.24 -1.50 -6.13
CA SER A 804 22.90 -0.85 -5.00
C SER A 804 24.02 0.12 -5.41
N ASN A 805 24.71 -0.15 -6.52
CA ASN A 805 25.82 0.68 -7.00
C ASN A 805 25.39 1.77 -7.99
N LYS A 806 24.18 1.68 -8.56
CA LYS A 806 23.76 2.57 -9.65
C LYS A 806 22.38 3.16 -9.45
N GLU A 807 21.38 2.34 -9.20
CA GLU A 807 19.99 2.80 -9.23
C GLU A 807 19.54 3.48 -7.93
N LEU A 808 20.00 3.00 -6.77
CA LEU A 808 19.69 3.67 -5.49
C LEU A 808 20.23 5.09 -5.40
N ALA A 809 21.40 5.37 -5.99
CA ALA A 809 21.94 6.73 -6.06
C ALA A 809 21.08 7.65 -6.92
N LYS A 810 20.41 7.12 -7.95
CA LYS A 810 19.45 7.89 -8.76
C LYS A 810 18.17 8.18 -7.99
N LEU A 811 17.76 7.29 -7.07
CA LEU A 811 16.66 7.54 -6.13
C LEU A 811 17.02 8.60 -5.09
N ASP A 812 18.22 8.51 -4.48
CA ASP A 812 18.73 9.55 -3.55
C ASP A 812 18.74 10.93 -4.23
N LYS A 813 19.22 11.00 -5.47
CA LYS A 813 19.22 12.26 -6.26
C LYS A 813 17.81 12.79 -6.53
N ALA A 814 16.82 11.90 -6.64
CA ALA A 814 15.42 12.23 -6.88
C ALA A 814 14.63 12.45 -5.58
N ASP A 815 15.29 12.42 -4.43
CA ASP A 815 14.69 12.57 -3.10
C ASP A 815 13.60 11.53 -2.80
N ILE A 816 13.74 10.32 -3.36
CA ILE A 816 12.80 9.23 -3.12
C ILE A 816 13.16 8.51 -1.82
N PHE A 817 12.20 8.43 -0.90
CA PHE A 817 12.32 7.82 0.42
C PHE A 817 12.29 6.28 0.38
N TYR A 818 13.15 5.65 -0.42
CA TYR A 818 13.19 4.18 -0.53
C TYR A 818 13.59 3.48 0.78
N ARG A 819 13.22 2.20 0.94
CA ARG A 819 13.68 1.37 2.06
C ARG A 819 15.17 1.07 1.98
N ILE A 820 15.92 1.54 2.99
CA ILE A 820 17.28 1.05 3.26
C ILE A 820 17.16 -0.29 3.99
N PRO A 821 17.80 -1.38 3.53
CA PRO A 821 17.62 -2.69 4.11
C PRO A 821 18.15 -2.76 5.55
N THR A 822 17.47 -3.54 6.39
CA THR A 822 18.08 -4.05 7.62
C THR A 822 19.31 -4.90 7.29
N VAL A 823 20.30 -4.86 8.17
CA VAL A 823 21.61 -5.50 7.94
C VAL A 823 21.76 -6.75 8.79
N GLY A 824 22.44 -7.75 8.25
CA GLY A 824 22.80 -8.94 9.00
C GLY A 824 24.05 -8.68 9.84
N GLY A 825 24.11 -9.21 11.05
CA GLY A 825 25.34 -9.21 11.84
C GLY A 825 25.47 -10.42 12.75
N LYS A 826 26.72 -10.79 13.06
CA LYS A 826 27.04 -11.91 13.95
C LYS A 826 28.35 -11.65 14.67
N ILE A 827 28.45 -12.04 15.93
CA ILE A 827 29.70 -11.96 16.71
C ILE A 827 30.36 -13.33 16.71
N ILE A 828 31.55 -13.41 16.13
CA ILE A 828 32.33 -14.64 15.98
C ILE A 828 33.69 -14.38 16.63
N ASP A 829 34.05 -15.19 17.63
CA ASP A 829 35.30 -15.06 18.39
C ASP A 829 35.53 -13.64 18.95
N GLY A 830 34.47 -13.00 19.46
CA GLY A 830 34.50 -11.64 20.03
C GLY A 830 34.58 -10.52 18.98
N LYS A 831 34.47 -10.83 17.69
CA LYS A 831 34.50 -9.86 16.59
C LYS A 831 33.16 -9.75 15.89
N LEU A 832 32.73 -8.52 15.64
CA LEU A 832 31.54 -8.18 14.90
C LEU A 832 31.76 -8.35 13.39
N HIS A 833 30.94 -9.17 12.77
CA HIS A 833 30.79 -9.31 11.33
C HIS A 833 29.43 -8.74 10.92
N ILE A 834 29.39 -7.99 9.82
CA ILE A 834 28.15 -7.42 9.25
C ILE A 834 28.10 -7.75 7.76
N ASN A 835 26.91 -7.99 7.24
CA ASN A 835 26.66 -8.10 5.80
C ASN A 835 25.30 -7.46 5.45
N SER A 836 25.02 -7.35 4.15
CA SER A 836 23.75 -6.84 3.65
C SER A 836 23.30 -7.62 2.43
N ALA A 837 21.99 -7.66 2.21
CA ALA A 837 21.42 -8.20 0.99
C ALA A 837 21.80 -7.37 -0.25
N TYR A 838 22.16 -6.11 -0.05
CA TYR A 838 22.57 -5.20 -1.12
C TYR A 838 24.06 -4.85 -0.97
N PRO A 839 24.92 -5.28 -1.90
CA PRO A 839 26.35 -5.07 -1.78
C PRO A 839 26.70 -3.58 -1.83
N ASN A 840 27.83 -3.20 -1.24
CA ASN A 840 28.41 -1.85 -1.28
C ASN A 840 27.62 -0.72 -0.59
N LEU A 841 26.49 -1.01 0.06
CA LEU A 841 25.88 -0.05 0.98
C LEU A 841 26.81 0.25 2.15
N HIS A 842 26.72 1.47 2.66
CA HIS A 842 27.51 1.90 3.81
C HIS A 842 26.96 1.29 5.09
N LEU A 843 27.78 0.47 5.76
CA LEU A 843 27.42 -0.22 6.98
C LEU A 843 28.00 0.50 8.19
N GLU A 844 27.20 0.59 9.26
CA GLU A 844 27.58 1.24 10.51
C GLU A 844 27.27 0.34 11.70
N TYR A 845 28.02 0.54 12.78
CA TYR A 845 27.77 -0.10 14.06
C TYR A 845 27.93 0.90 15.21
N MET A 846 27.25 0.64 16.32
CA MET A 846 27.35 1.41 17.55
C MET A 846 27.48 0.45 18.73
N GLU A 847 28.52 0.64 19.54
CA GLU A 847 28.76 -0.15 20.75
C GLU A 847 28.31 0.63 21.99
N GLN A 848 27.56 -0.02 22.90
CA GLN A 848 27.13 0.55 24.18
C GLN A 848 26.38 1.89 24.07
N GLY A 849 25.63 2.11 22.98
CA GLY A 849 24.83 3.33 22.78
C GLY A 849 25.64 4.62 22.67
N LYS A 850 26.92 4.55 22.28
CA LYS A 850 27.81 5.71 22.20
C LYS A 850 27.65 6.47 20.89
N THR A 851 28.40 6.09 19.86
CA THR A 851 28.42 6.77 18.57
C THR A 851 28.46 5.75 17.44
N TRP A 852 27.75 6.06 16.36
CA TRP A 852 27.81 5.32 15.11
C TRP A 852 29.20 5.42 14.48
N LYS A 853 29.73 4.28 14.05
CA LYS A 853 31.03 4.13 13.39
C LYS A 853 30.86 3.34 12.10
N THR A 854 31.56 3.74 11.04
CA THR A 854 31.59 2.96 9.80
C THR A 854 32.25 1.60 10.04
N TRP A 855 31.61 0.54 9.55
CA TRP A 855 32.16 -0.81 9.56
C TRP A 855 32.85 -1.09 8.22
N THR A 856 34.12 -1.50 8.27
CA THR A 856 34.93 -1.80 7.07
C THR A 856 35.42 -3.25 7.02
N ASN A 857 35.56 -3.87 8.19
CA ASN A 857 36.09 -5.22 8.40
C ASN A 857 35.69 -5.68 9.81
N SER A 858 36.02 -6.92 10.19
CA SER A 858 35.68 -7.42 11.52
C SER A 858 36.34 -6.60 12.64
N VAL A 859 35.55 -6.22 13.65
CA VAL A 859 35.98 -5.36 14.77
C VAL A 859 35.68 -6.03 16.10
N GLU A 860 36.60 -5.96 17.06
CA GLU A 860 36.36 -6.45 18.43
C GLU A 860 35.27 -5.62 19.12
N VAL A 861 34.33 -6.31 19.78
CA VAL A 861 33.22 -5.71 20.51
C VAL A 861 32.99 -6.43 21.84
N THR A 862 32.55 -5.71 22.87
CA THR A 862 32.50 -6.20 24.26
C THR A 862 31.15 -6.01 24.96
N GLY A 863 30.14 -5.47 24.27
CA GLY A 863 28.81 -5.22 24.85
C GLY A 863 27.67 -5.30 23.81
N LYS A 864 26.52 -4.68 24.14
CA LYS A 864 25.40 -4.52 23.21
C LYS A 864 25.85 -3.72 21.98
N VAL A 865 25.57 -4.24 20.80
CA VAL A 865 25.93 -3.63 19.52
C VAL A 865 24.67 -3.38 18.72
N ALA A 866 24.51 -2.16 18.20
CA ALA A 866 23.55 -1.85 17.16
C ALA A 866 24.24 -1.82 15.80
N ILE A 867 23.56 -2.26 14.74
CA ILE A 867 24.06 -2.28 13.37
C ILE A 867 23.01 -1.71 12.42
N ARG A 868 23.43 -1.00 11.37
CA ARG A 868 22.53 -0.45 10.34
C ARG A 868 23.24 -0.25 9.00
N ALA A 869 22.47 0.00 7.95
CA ALA A 869 22.95 0.54 6.68
C ALA A 869 22.58 2.03 6.53
N ARG A 870 23.24 2.73 5.61
CA ARG A 870 22.90 4.08 5.17
C ARG A 870 22.59 4.13 3.68
N SER A 871 21.84 5.16 3.26
CA SER A 871 21.64 5.49 1.84
C SER A 871 22.98 5.70 1.13
N THR A 872 22.97 5.70 -0.20
CA THR A 872 24.21 5.80 -0.98
C THR A 872 24.87 7.18 -0.79
N ASP A 873 24.07 8.22 -0.64
CA ASP A 873 24.51 9.59 -0.29
C ASP A 873 24.80 9.80 1.22
N ARG A 874 24.50 8.77 2.02
CA ARG A 874 24.67 8.70 3.47
C ARG A 874 23.85 9.71 4.29
N GLN A 875 22.80 10.30 3.72
CA GLN A 875 21.93 11.24 4.43
C GLN A 875 20.86 10.54 5.27
N ARG A 876 20.40 9.35 4.83
CA ARG A 876 19.38 8.57 5.53
C ARG A 876 19.97 7.30 6.13
N ALA A 877 19.40 6.86 7.25
CA ALA A 877 19.76 5.61 7.92
C ALA A 877 18.62 4.60 7.80
N GLY A 878 18.97 3.34 7.59
CA GLY A 878 18.03 2.22 7.74
C GLY A 878 17.80 1.87 9.21
N ARG A 879 16.75 1.09 9.46
CA ARG A 879 16.43 0.61 10.81
C ARG A 879 17.60 -0.18 11.40
N SER A 880 17.93 0.11 12.66
CA SER A 880 18.98 -0.60 13.39
C SER A 880 18.49 -1.93 13.94
N LEU A 881 19.33 -2.95 13.89
CA LEU A 881 19.15 -4.21 14.63
C LEU A 881 20.21 -4.33 15.73
N PHE A 882 19.94 -5.14 16.74
CA PHE A 882 20.79 -5.29 17.91
C PHE A 882 21.34 -6.70 18.06
N LEU A 883 22.55 -6.78 18.63
CA LEU A 883 23.28 -8.01 18.98
C LEU A 883 23.66 -7.95 20.46
N ASN A 884 23.78 -9.13 21.10
CA ASN A 884 24.02 -9.28 22.54
C ASN A 884 22.98 -8.56 23.40
N GLU A 885 21.69 -8.85 23.16
CA GLU A 885 20.58 -8.29 23.95
C GLU A 885 20.43 -8.90 25.34
#